data_AF-A0AAJ6BP98-F1
#
_entry.id   AF-A0AAJ6BP98-F1
#
_cell.length_a   1.000
_cell.length_b   1.000
_cell.length_c   1.000
_cell.angle_alpha   90.00
_cell.angle_beta   90.00
_cell.angle_gamma   90.00
#
_symmetry.space_group_name_H-M   'P 1'
#
loop_
_entity.id
_entity.type
_entity.pdbx_description
1 polymer ?
#
loop_
_entity_poly.entity_id
_entity_poly.type
_entity_poly.pdbx_seq_one_letter_code
_entity_poly.pdbx_strand_id
1 'polypeptide(L)'
;MTKRIGLVLLALVLSLAGISPASAKGGPGYDHYAIGDLTAPTTGAHGGGMLLMGGGDWDYDALRWFFHHAGNGHIVVLRASYGGETGEEFYDKIGGILSAETFVFSDRKAASDAKVLNALRKADGIFIAGGDQSNYVRFWKGTEVAKILDAHVAAGKPIAGTSAGLAMLGEALYGAMDGGSIASPEALADPFGPAVTIEKDFLHLPLLRRVVTDTHFKERERQGRLMAFLAKAQAGDPADARPMIGVAVDQAASLAVEPDGTARLYSVLPDGSAWIFDGGNLRGLKPGGPLAVSRVKVVGVGPKSVLHLPDGTVDNPLFTRYYSAMDGKLSEVPAWSLAIHGGAGVLERGDMTPDKERAYRAGLSDALQAGAAVLDKGGASLDAVQAAVRVLEDNPLFNAGKGAVFNAEGHNELDAAIMDGKTQKAGAIAALTRTKNPIDAARAVMDHSRHVLLMGQGADAFSLQQGIQQVDPSYFRTDERWNSYLEWKKDHTAGIDPTHMYGTVGAVAVDVDGNLAAATSTGGLTGKQWGRIGDSPIIGAGTYAKNGQCAVSATGTGEYFIRESAARQVCDRVAWKGQSLADAAHDTIMSVGALGGDGGLIAIGPDGKPAFAINDIGMYRGSVSSQHAPQTAIYPDEKMGE
;
A
#
# COMPACT_ATOMS: atom_id res chain seq x y z
N MET A 1 47.28 -32.15 -18.41
CA MET A 1 46.89 -33.36 -19.15
C MET A 1 45.43 -33.22 -19.56
N THR A 2 45.25 -33.08 -20.87
CA THR A 2 44.03 -33.10 -21.68
C THR A 2 43.12 -34.30 -21.40
N LYS A 3 41.80 -34.07 -21.33
CA LYS A 3 40.81 -35.01 -21.91
C LYS A 3 39.64 -34.23 -22.52
N ARG A 4 39.65 -34.18 -23.85
CA ARG A 4 38.53 -33.90 -24.75
C ARG A 4 37.57 -35.09 -24.70
N ILE A 5 36.26 -34.83 -24.66
CA ILE A 5 35.24 -35.76 -25.14
C ILE A 5 34.44 -34.98 -26.19
N GLY A 6 34.60 -35.39 -27.44
CA GLY A 6 33.89 -34.82 -28.58
C GLY A 6 32.45 -35.32 -28.61
N LEU A 7 31.52 -34.40 -28.84
CA LEU A 7 30.15 -34.70 -29.18
C LEU A 7 30.07 -34.89 -30.70
N VAL A 8 29.65 -36.08 -31.11
CA VAL A 8 29.40 -36.44 -32.51
C VAL A 8 28.13 -35.72 -32.98
N LEU A 9 28.27 -34.84 -33.97
CA LEU A 9 27.15 -34.30 -34.74
C LEU A 9 26.58 -35.43 -35.62
N LEU A 10 25.36 -35.85 -35.37
CA LEU A 10 24.59 -36.67 -36.31
C LEU A 10 23.74 -35.72 -37.17
N ALA A 11 24.22 -35.46 -38.39
CA ALA A 11 23.47 -34.74 -39.42
C ALA A 11 22.37 -35.64 -39.97
N LEU A 12 21.12 -35.42 -39.56
CA LEU A 12 19.95 -36.01 -40.18
C LEU A 12 19.49 -35.08 -41.31
N VAL A 13 19.91 -35.38 -42.53
CA VAL A 13 19.37 -34.76 -43.76
C VAL A 13 18.00 -35.39 -44.02
N LEU A 14 16.92 -34.73 -43.62
CA LEU A 14 15.60 -35.01 -44.16
C LEU A 14 15.33 -34.05 -45.33
N SER A 15 15.28 -34.62 -46.53
CA SER A 15 14.75 -34.00 -47.72
C SER A 15 13.24 -33.81 -47.58
N LEU A 16 12.82 -32.61 -47.16
CA LEU A 16 11.46 -32.13 -47.35
C LEU A 16 11.40 -31.38 -48.68
N ALA A 17 10.60 -31.93 -49.59
CA ALA A 17 10.18 -31.29 -50.82
C ALA A 17 9.56 -29.92 -50.52
N GLY A 18 9.89 -28.94 -51.36
CA GLY A 18 9.69 -27.52 -51.10
C GLY A 18 8.25 -27.11 -50.77
N ILE A 19 8.12 -26.43 -49.64
CA ILE A 19 7.16 -25.35 -49.46
C ILE A 19 8.02 -24.10 -49.37
N SER A 20 7.96 -23.25 -50.40
CA SER A 20 8.57 -21.93 -50.32
C SER A 20 7.87 -21.12 -49.23
N PRO A 21 8.58 -20.41 -48.33
CA PRO A 21 7.94 -19.48 -47.42
C PRO A 21 7.17 -18.42 -48.23
N ALA A 22 6.05 -17.93 -47.70
CA ALA A 22 5.31 -16.84 -48.30
C ALA A 22 6.27 -15.66 -48.54
N SER A 23 6.53 -15.33 -49.81
CA SER A 23 7.42 -14.23 -50.19
C SER A 23 6.82 -12.91 -49.71
N ALA A 24 7.56 -12.15 -48.90
CA ALA A 24 7.19 -10.81 -48.48
C ALA A 24 6.96 -9.91 -49.70
N LYS A 25 5.73 -9.40 -49.86
CA LYS A 25 5.36 -8.42 -50.88
C LYS A 25 5.16 -7.06 -50.20
N GLY A 26 6.25 -6.53 -49.66
CA GLY A 26 6.30 -5.27 -48.91
C GLY A 26 6.13 -4.02 -49.78
N GLY A 27 5.84 -2.90 -49.12
CA GLY A 27 5.83 -1.55 -49.69
C GLY A 27 6.88 -0.67 -49.01
N PRO A 28 6.94 0.64 -49.32
CA PRO A 28 7.91 1.53 -48.71
C PRO A 28 7.78 1.56 -47.17
N GLY A 29 8.77 0.99 -46.48
CA GLY A 29 8.83 1.00 -45.02
C GLY A 29 8.09 -0.13 -44.30
N TYR A 30 7.65 -1.18 -45.01
CA TYR A 30 7.07 -2.37 -44.37
C TYR A 30 7.20 -3.65 -45.19
N ASP A 31 7.27 -4.79 -44.48
CA ASP A 31 7.02 -6.11 -45.05
C ASP A 31 5.57 -6.53 -44.83
N HIS A 32 5.04 -7.31 -45.76
CA HIS A 32 3.64 -7.77 -45.72
C HIS A 32 3.50 -9.25 -46.03
N TYR A 33 2.77 -9.92 -45.15
CA TYR A 33 2.45 -11.34 -45.21
C TYR A 33 0.93 -11.49 -45.10
N ALA A 34 0.34 -12.37 -45.91
CA ALA A 34 -1.10 -12.62 -45.86
C ALA A 34 -1.38 -14.11 -46.05
N ILE A 35 -2.34 -14.61 -45.30
CA ILE A 35 -2.81 -16.00 -45.34
C ILE A 35 -4.33 -16.05 -45.18
N GLY A 36 -4.98 -17.02 -45.83
CA GLY A 36 -6.44 -17.16 -45.87
C GLY A 36 -7.12 -16.42 -47.04
N ASP A 37 -8.45 -16.28 -46.97
CA ASP A 37 -9.24 -15.60 -47.99
C ASP A 37 -9.58 -14.16 -47.54
N LEU A 38 -8.81 -13.20 -48.05
CA LEU A 38 -8.98 -11.77 -47.78
C LEU A 38 -10.27 -11.17 -48.36
N THR A 39 -11.02 -11.93 -49.15
CA THR A 39 -12.23 -11.46 -49.85
C THR A 39 -13.51 -12.07 -49.29
N ALA A 40 -13.40 -13.10 -48.45
CA ALA A 40 -14.54 -13.73 -47.81
C ALA A 40 -15.29 -12.71 -46.91
N PRO A 41 -16.62 -12.66 -46.94
CA PRO A 41 -17.37 -11.75 -46.08
C PRO A 41 -17.37 -12.24 -44.62
N THR A 42 -17.09 -11.35 -43.68
CA THR A 42 -17.28 -11.61 -42.24
C THR A 42 -18.76 -11.75 -41.93
N THR A 43 -19.15 -12.91 -41.41
CA THR A 43 -20.55 -13.25 -41.10
C THR A 43 -20.86 -13.22 -39.61
N GLY A 44 -19.83 -13.27 -38.75
CA GLY A 44 -19.99 -13.12 -37.31
C GLY A 44 -20.20 -11.66 -36.89
N ALA A 45 -20.88 -11.46 -35.76
CA ALA A 45 -21.03 -10.14 -35.17
C ALA A 45 -19.73 -9.70 -34.47
N HIS A 46 -19.43 -8.41 -34.51
CA HIS A 46 -18.33 -7.83 -33.72
C HIS A 46 -18.78 -7.63 -32.28
N GLY A 47 -17.96 -8.08 -31.34
CA GLY A 47 -18.23 -8.04 -29.91
C GLY A 47 -17.47 -6.94 -29.15
N GLY A 48 -16.58 -6.18 -29.79
CA GLY A 48 -15.70 -5.23 -29.11
C GLY A 48 -14.70 -5.90 -28.16
N GLY A 49 -14.16 -5.15 -27.20
CA GLY A 49 -13.28 -5.68 -26.15
C GLY A 49 -11.77 -5.53 -26.42
N MET A 50 -10.97 -5.88 -25.43
CA MET A 50 -9.51 -5.79 -25.49
C MET A 50 -8.84 -7.05 -24.94
N LEU A 51 -7.79 -7.53 -25.59
CA LEU A 51 -6.95 -8.62 -25.06
C LEU A 51 -5.55 -8.11 -24.71
N LEU A 52 -5.19 -8.18 -23.42
CA LEU A 52 -3.90 -7.73 -22.89
C LEU A 52 -3.06 -8.96 -22.50
N MET A 53 -2.06 -9.32 -23.31
CA MET A 53 -1.21 -10.51 -23.08
C MET A 53 0.21 -10.16 -22.59
N GLY A 54 0.68 -10.84 -21.55
CA GLY A 54 1.95 -10.51 -20.88
C GLY A 54 3.22 -10.85 -21.66
N GLY A 55 3.15 -11.65 -22.73
CA GLY A 55 4.26 -11.85 -23.67
C GLY A 55 4.95 -13.22 -23.69
N GLY A 56 4.35 -14.25 -23.09
CA GLY A 56 4.81 -15.64 -23.12
C GLY A 56 4.17 -16.47 -24.23
N ASP A 57 4.08 -17.78 -23.97
CA ASP A 57 3.37 -18.72 -24.85
C ASP A 57 1.92 -18.30 -25.06
N TRP A 58 1.38 -18.65 -26.22
CA TRP A 58 0.01 -18.30 -26.58
C TRP A 58 -1.01 -19.01 -25.71
N ASP A 59 -1.85 -18.22 -25.04
CA ASP A 59 -3.09 -18.72 -24.49
C ASP A 59 -4.13 -18.83 -25.61
N TYR A 60 -4.33 -20.05 -26.12
CA TYR A 60 -5.23 -20.30 -27.25
C TYR A 60 -6.68 -20.00 -26.91
N ASP A 61 -7.11 -20.12 -25.66
CA ASP A 61 -8.49 -19.82 -25.29
C ASP A 61 -8.72 -18.31 -25.24
N ALA A 62 -7.74 -17.54 -24.75
CA ALA A 62 -7.78 -16.09 -24.80
C ALA A 62 -7.75 -15.55 -26.25
N LEU A 63 -6.96 -16.17 -27.13
CA LEU A 63 -6.93 -15.78 -28.56
C LEU A 63 -8.22 -16.17 -29.29
N ARG A 64 -8.80 -17.33 -29.00
CA ARG A 64 -10.12 -17.70 -29.53
C ARG A 64 -11.21 -16.76 -29.03
N TRP A 65 -11.14 -16.30 -27.78
CA TRP A 65 -12.02 -15.24 -27.28
C TRP A 65 -11.90 -13.97 -28.14
N PHE A 66 -10.67 -13.54 -28.45
CA PHE A 66 -10.44 -12.36 -29.31
C PHE A 66 -10.95 -12.57 -30.74
N PHE A 67 -10.72 -13.74 -31.34
CA PHE A 67 -11.22 -14.07 -32.68
C PHE A 67 -12.75 -14.09 -32.74
N HIS A 68 -13.40 -14.65 -31.72
CA HIS A 68 -14.84 -14.62 -31.61
C HIS A 68 -15.39 -13.19 -31.55
N HIS A 69 -14.74 -12.30 -30.78
CA HIS A 69 -15.10 -10.88 -30.74
C HIS A 69 -14.85 -10.16 -32.07
N ALA A 70 -13.93 -10.66 -32.89
CA ALA A 70 -13.69 -10.21 -34.25
C ALA A 70 -14.65 -10.88 -35.27
N GLY A 71 -15.73 -11.50 -34.81
CA GLY A 71 -16.68 -12.20 -35.68
C GLY A 71 -16.08 -13.38 -36.44
N ASN A 72 -14.95 -13.93 -35.95
CA ASN A 72 -14.14 -14.95 -36.62
C ASN A 72 -13.68 -14.51 -38.04
N GLY A 73 -13.55 -13.21 -38.24
CA GLY A 73 -13.28 -12.58 -39.54
C GLY A 73 -11.80 -12.40 -39.85
N HIS A 74 -11.45 -11.21 -40.36
CA HIS A 74 -10.11 -10.85 -40.78
C HIS A 74 -9.31 -10.21 -39.64
N ILE A 75 -8.16 -10.80 -39.32
CA ILE A 75 -7.26 -10.27 -38.29
C ILE A 75 -6.08 -9.54 -38.96
N VAL A 76 -5.83 -8.29 -38.56
CA VAL A 76 -4.62 -7.57 -38.95
C VAL A 76 -3.63 -7.58 -37.80
N VAL A 77 -2.45 -8.13 -38.05
CA VAL A 77 -1.32 -8.18 -37.11
C VAL A 77 -0.34 -7.06 -37.43
N LEU A 78 -0.17 -6.14 -36.50
CA LEU A 78 0.81 -5.06 -36.60
C LEU A 78 2.07 -5.41 -35.82
N ARG A 79 3.24 -5.26 -36.46
CA ARG A 79 4.55 -5.48 -35.85
C ARG A 79 5.51 -4.35 -36.18
N ALA A 80 6.51 -4.14 -35.32
CA ALA A 80 7.66 -3.27 -35.60
C ALA A 80 9.00 -4.04 -35.57
N SER A 81 8.94 -5.37 -35.47
CA SER A 81 10.08 -6.29 -35.42
C SER A 81 9.64 -7.70 -35.84
N TYR A 82 10.59 -8.58 -36.18
CA TYR A 82 10.35 -9.97 -36.61
C TYR A 82 9.58 -10.10 -37.95
N GLY A 83 9.01 -11.26 -38.28
CA GLY A 83 8.40 -11.55 -39.59
C GLY A 83 6.87 -11.82 -39.54
N GLY A 84 6.39 -12.73 -40.39
CA GLY A 84 4.97 -13.06 -40.56
C GLY A 84 4.41 -14.12 -39.60
N GLU A 85 5.23 -14.62 -38.67
CA GLU A 85 4.98 -15.88 -37.95
C GLU A 85 3.71 -15.83 -37.07
N THR A 86 3.38 -14.66 -36.52
CA THR A 86 2.17 -14.50 -35.69
C THR A 86 0.89 -14.70 -36.49
N GLY A 87 0.81 -14.17 -37.72
CA GLY A 87 -0.36 -14.35 -38.58
C GLY A 87 -0.51 -15.80 -39.07
N GLU A 88 0.60 -16.45 -39.40
CA GLU A 88 0.63 -17.87 -39.75
C GLU A 88 0.12 -18.74 -38.59
N GLU A 89 0.59 -18.48 -37.37
CA GLU A 89 0.16 -19.23 -36.19
C GLU A 89 -1.32 -19.02 -35.86
N PHE A 90 -1.83 -17.80 -36.00
CA PHE A 90 -3.25 -17.50 -35.80
C PHE A 90 -4.13 -18.28 -36.77
N TYR A 91 -3.75 -18.36 -38.04
CA TYR A 91 -4.52 -19.03 -39.07
C TYR A 91 -4.36 -20.57 -39.03
N ASP A 92 -3.13 -21.07 -38.99
CA ASP A 92 -2.84 -22.50 -39.16
C ASP A 92 -2.95 -23.31 -37.86
N LYS A 93 -2.52 -22.75 -36.71
CA LYS A 93 -2.47 -23.50 -35.44
C LYS A 93 -3.68 -23.25 -34.55
N ILE A 94 -4.06 -21.99 -34.38
CA ILE A 94 -5.22 -21.64 -33.53
C ILE A 94 -6.51 -21.85 -34.32
N GLY A 95 -6.53 -21.32 -35.54
CA GLY A 95 -7.64 -21.46 -36.49
C GLY A 95 -8.88 -20.68 -36.09
N GLY A 96 -9.90 -20.74 -36.96
CA GLY A 96 -11.20 -20.11 -36.73
C GLY A 96 -11.30 -18.66 -37.19
N ILE A 97 -10.36 -18.16 -38.01
CA ILE A 97 -10.42 -16.84 -38.65
C ILE A 97 -10.45 -16.98 -40.17
N LEU A 98 -11.01 -16.00 -40.89
CA LEU A 98 -11.06 -16.00 -42.35
C LEU A 98 -9.68 -15.74 -42.98
N SER A 99 -8.90 -14.86 -42.35
CA SER A 99 -7.56 -14.52 -42.82
C SER A 99 -6.74 -13.80 -41.75
N ALA A 100 -5.43 -13.83 -41.92
CA ALA A 100 -4.51 -12.96 -41.19
C ALA A 100 -3.62 -12.16 -42.16
N GLU A 101 -3.56 -10.84 -41.98
CA GLU A 101 -2.60 -9.96 -42.67
C GLU A 101 -1.60 -9.40 -41.65
N THR A 102 -0.31 -9.66 -41.85
CA THR A 102 0.76 -9.14 -40.99
C THR A 102 1.52 -8.03 -41.71
N PHE A 103 1.61 -6.87 -41.06
CA PHE A 103 2.44 -5.74 -41.50
C PHE A 103 3.57 -5.53 -40.51
N VAL A 104 4.81 -5.68 -40.98
CA VAL A 104 6.02 -5.42 -40.19
C VAL A 104 6.59 -4.07 -40.60
N PHE A 105 6.47 -3.08 -39.73
CA PHE A 105 6.94 -1.72 -39.96
C PHE A 105 8.44 -1.62 -39.72
N SER A 106 9.15 -1.05 -40.70
CA SER A 106 10.56 -0.69 -40.59
C SER A 106 10.79 0.83 -40.71
N ASP A 107 9.77 1.60 -41.14
CA ASP A 107 9.83 3.05 -41.28
C ASP A 107 8.44 3.68 -41.06
N ARG A 108 8.40 4.91 -40.54
CA ARG A 108 7.17 5.71 -40.32
C ARG A 108 6.35 5.93 -41.60
N LYS A 109 6.96 5.91 -42.78
CA LYS A 109 6.26 6.07 -44.08
C LYS A 109 5.15 5.04 -44.30
N ALA A 110 5.31 3.82 -43.77
CA ALA A 110 4.29 2.79 -43.84
C ALA A 110 2.97 3.21 -43.18
N ALA A 111 3.03 4.12 -42.18
CA ALA A 111 1.84 4.63 -41.50
C ALA A 111 0.98 5.59 -42.35
N SER A 112 1.38 5.84 -43.60
CA SER A 112 0.61 6.59 -44.60
C SER A 112 0.36 5.78 -45.87
N ASP A 113 0.79 4.51 -45.93
CA ASP A 113 0.64 3.66 -47.10
C ASP A 113 -0.82 3.22 -47.27
N ALA A 114 -1.38 3.39 -48.47
CA ALA A 114 -2.79 3.13 -48.74
C ALA A 114 -3.18 1.67 -48.47
N LYS A 115 -2.29 0.70 -48.70
CA LYS A 115 -2.58 -0.72 -48.48
C LYS A 115 -2.70 -1.01 -46.98
N VAL A 116 -1.75 -0.51 -46.18
CA VAL A 116 -1.77 -0.61 -44.72
C VAL A 116 -3.06 0.00 -44.15
N LEU A 117 -3.37 1.25 -44.52
CA LEU A 117 -4.55 1.94 -44.00
C LEU A 117 -5.86 1.27 -44.41
N ASN A 118 -5.93 0.72 -45.63
CA ASN A 118 -7.12 0.02 -46.11
C ASN A 118 -7.30 -1.34 -45.41
N ALA A 119 -6.23 -2.09 -45.16
CA ALA A 119 -6.29 -3.33 -44.39
C ALA A 119 -6.78 -3.05 -42.96
N LEU A 120 -6.22 -2.03 -42.29
CA LEU A 120 -6.64 -1.64 -40.94
C LEU A 120 -8.11 -1.22 -40.85
N ARG A 121 -8.62 -0.46 -41.81
CA ARG A 121 -10.05 -0.07 -41.82
C ARG A 121 -10.99 -1.26 -42.05
N LYS A 122 -10.54 -2.28 -42.78
CA LYS A 122 -11.31 -3.49 -43.09
C LYS A 122 -11.21 -4.56 -41.99
N ALA A 123 -10.16 -4.51 -41.17
CA ALA A 123 -9.93 -5.48 -40.11
C ALA A 123 -11.18 -5.67 -39.24
N ASP A 124 -11.48 -6.91 -38.89
CA ASP A 124 -12.48 -7.23 -37.89
C ASP A 124 -11.86 -7.26 -36.49
N GLY A 125 -10.59 -7.64 -36.40
CA GLY A 125 -9.77 -7.52 -35.19
C GLY A 125 -8.37 -7.04 -35.51
N ILE A 126 -7.78 -6.25 -34.62
CA ILE A 126 -6.39 -5.78 -34.77
C ILE A 126 -5.55 -6.29 -33.60
N PHE A 127 -4.39 -6.86 -33.92
CA PHE A 127 -3.46 -7.41 -32.94
C PHE A 127 -2.09 -6.72 -33.05
N ILE A 128 -1.60 -6.13 -31.96
CA ILE A 128 -0.28 -5.50 -31.89
C ILE A 128 0.70 -6.51 -31.26
N ALA A 129 1.70 -6.94 -32.02
CA ALA A 129 2.62 -7.98 -31.56
C ALA A 129 3.75 -7.44 -30.66
N GLY A 130 4.54 -8.38 -30.12
CA GLY A 130 5.82 -8.05 -29.48
C GLY A 130 6.85 -7.48 -30.45
N GLY A 131 7.87 -6.82 -29.92
CA GLY A 131 8.93 -6.16 -30.69
C GLY A 131 9.58 -5.03 -29.91
N ASP A 132 10.31 -4.16 -30.61
CA ASP A 132 10.84 -2.93 -30.03
C ASP A 132 9.70 -1.91 -29.82
N GLN A 133 9.40 -1.62 -28.54
CA GLN A 133 8.37 -0.66 -28.13
C GLN A 133 8.59 0.74 -28.71
N SER A 134 9.85 1.18 -28.81
CA SER A 134 10.18 2.52 -29.25
C SER A 134 9.86 2.73 -30.74
N ASN A 135 9.89 1.65 -31.53
CA ASN A 135 9.52 1.71 -32.94
C ASN A 135 8.02 1.92 -33.13
N TYR A 136 7.16 1.33 -32.30
CA TYR A 136 5.72 1.60 -32.35
C TYR A 136 5.42 3.09 -32.12
N VAL A 137 6.05 3.68 -31.10
CA VAL A 137 5.92 5.12 -30.82
C VAL A 137 6.44 5.94 -32.00
N ARG A 138 7.66 5.68 -32.48
CA ARG A 138 8.29 6.42 -33.59
C ARG A 138 7.50 6.32 -34.89
N PHE A 139 6.89 5.17 -35.17
CA PHE A 139 6.23 4.94 -36.45
C PHE A 139 4.76 5.33 -36.43
N TRP A 140 4.05 5.25 -35.30
CA TRP A 140 2.59 5.39 -35.31
C TRP A 140 2.06 6.60 -34.55
N LYS A 141 2.76 7.11 -33.52
CA LYS A 141 2.27 8.25 -32.72
C LYS A 141 1.98 9.46 -33.61
N GLY A 142 0.76 9.97 -33.56
CA GLY A 142 0.32 11.12 -34.37
C GLY A 142 0.20 10.84 -35.87
N THR A 143 0.06 9.58 -36.29
CA THR A 143 -0.17 9.19 -37.69
C THR A 143 -1.60 8.74 -37.94
N GLU A 144 -1.93 8.45 -39.19
CA GLU A 144 -3.24 7.92 -39.56
C GLU A 144 -3.48 6.49 -39.03
N VAL A 145 -2.42 5.70 -38.82
CA VAL A 145 -2.54 4.38 -38.17
C VAL A 145 -3.15 4.52 -36.78
N ALA A 146 -2.61 5.40 -35.92
CA ALA A 146 -3.15 5.60 -34.57
C ALA A 146 -4.62 6.04 -34.60
N LYS A 147 -4.99 6.94 -35.51
CA LYS A 147 -6.40 7.36 -35.66
C LYS A 147 -7.32 6.22 -36.10
N ILE A 148 -6.84 5.34 -36.99
CA ILE A 148 -7.61 4.16 -37.42
C ILE A 148 -7.75 3.16 -36.27
N LEU A 149 -6.72 2.99 -35.44
CA LEU A 149 -6.81 2.14 -34.24
C LEU A 149 -7.86 2.66 -33.26
N ASP A 150 -7.87 3.98 -33.00
CA ASP A 150 -8.92 4.61 -32.18
C ASP A 150 -10.31 4.42 -32.81
N ALA A 151 -10.44 4.66 -34.12
CA ALA A 151 -11.70 4.50 -34.84
C ALA A 151 -12.18 3.04 -34.89
N HIS A 152 -11.26 2.07 -34.94
CA HIS A 152 -11.54 0.63 -34.93
C HIS A 152 -12.19 0.22 -33.61
N VAL A 153 -11.62 0.64 -32.49
CA VAL A 153 -12.20 0.38 -31.16
C VAL A 153 -13.51 1.14 -30.98
N ALA A 154 -13.59 2.40 -31.43
CA ALA A 154 -14.82 3.18 -31.39
C ALA A 154 -15.96 2.58 -32.24
N ALA A 155 -15.62 1.79 -33.27
CA ALA A 155 -16.58 1.04 -34.08
C ALA A 155 -17.05 -0.28 -33.43
N GLY A 156 -16.66 -0.56 -32.18
CA GLY A 156 -17.06 -1.77 -31.47
C GLY A 156 -16.31 -3.02 -31.93
N LYS A 157 -15.10 -2.86 -32.48
CA LYS A 157 -14.25 -3.97 -32.90
C LYS A 157 -13.11 -4.21 -31.90
N PRO A 158 -12.70 -5.48 -31.68
CA PRO A 158 -11.69 -5.79 -30.68
C PRO A 158 -10.29 -5.37 -31.10
N ILE A 159 -9.48 -5.02 -30.10
CA ILE A 159 -8.04 -4.80 -30.24
C ILE A 159 -7.26 -5.66 -29.23
N ALA A 160 -6.09 -6.15 -29.61
CA ALA A 160 -5.27 -6.99 -28.76
C ALA A 160 -3.81 -6.57 -28.81
N GLY A 161 -3.07 -6.88 -27.74
CA GLY A 161 -1.64 -6.60 -27.65
C GLY A 161 -0.92 -7.65 -26.82
N THR A 162 0.29 -8.03 -27.25
CA THR A 162 1.20 -8.89 -26.47
C THR A 162 2.54 -8.23 -26.24
N SER A 163 3.12 -8.38 -25.04
CA SER A 163 4.44 -7.81 -24.72
C SER A 163 4.48 -6.30 -25.01
N ALA A 164 5.36 -5.85 -25.92
CA ALA A 164 5.39 -4.48 -26.41
C ALA A 164 4.02 -3.95 -26.88
N GLY A 165 3.24 -4.79 -27.58
CA GLY A 165 1.92 -4.42 -28.05
C GLY A 165 0.91 -4.17 -26.94
N LEU A 166 0.95 -4.93 -25.84
CA LEU A 166 0.16 -4.64 -24.64
C LEU A 166 0.58 -3.28 -24.06
N ALA A 167 1.90 -3.06 -23.92
CA ALA A 167 2.42 -1.82 -23.36
C ALA A 167 1.95 -0.58 -24.14
N MET A 168 1.71 -0.71 -25.45
CA MET A 168 1.22 0.39 -26.29
C MET A 168 -0.26 0.74 -26.10
N LEU A 169 -1.05 -0.07 -25.38
CA LEU A 169 -2.50 0.15 -25.22
C LEU A 169 -2.84 1.08 -24.04
N GLY A 170 -1.96 1.26 -23.07
CA GLY A 170 -2.19 2.19 -21.95
C GLY A 170 -2.26 3.65 -22.39
N GLU A 171 -3.05 4.47 -21.68
CA GLU A 171 -3.14 5.93 -21.97
C GLU A 171 -1.78 6.62 -21.79
N ALA A 172 -1.06 6.25 -20.72
CA ALA A 172 0.33 6.64 -20.51
C ALA A 172 1.19 5.37 -20.60
N LEU A 173 1.95 5.26 -21.67
CA LEU A 173 2.73 4.07 -21.99
C LEU A 173 4.23 4.29 -21.75
N TYR A 174 4.93 3.24 -21.33
CA TYR A 174 6.38 3.24 -21.33
C TYR A 174 6.90 2.94 -22.74
N GLY A 175 7.50 3.94 -23.38
CA GLY A 175 7.91 3.88 -24.78
C GLY A 175 9.27 3.24 -25.04
N ALA A 176 10.09 3.00 -24.00
CA ALA A 176 11.47 2.49 -24.14
C ALA A 176 12.33 3.36 -25.08
N MET A 177 12.12 4.68 -25.07
CA MET A 177 12.67 5.60 -26.09
C MET A 177 14.20 5.75 -26.05
N ASP A 178 14.82 5.29 -24.98
CA ASP A 178 16.27 5.17 -24.76
C ASP A 178 16.89 3.94 -25.46
N GLY A 179 16.07 3.10 -26.09
CA GLY A 179 16.50 1.87 -26.76
C GLY A 179 16.70 0.68 -25.83
N GLY A 180 16.24 0.79 -24.57
CA GLY A 180 16.35 -0.26 -23.55
C GLY A 180 15.03 -0.55 -22.84
N SER A 181 15.08 -1.41 -21.81
CA SER A 181 13.96 -1.60 -20.90
C SER A 181 14.48 -1.37 -19.48
N ILE A 182 14.08 -0.27 -18.88
CA ILE A 182 14.46 0.08 -17.51
C ILE A 182 14.01 -1.00 -16.51
N ALA A 183 14.88 -1.30 -15.56
CA ALA A 183 14.61 -2.23 -14.46
C ALA A 183 14.12 -1.49 -13.21
N SER A 184 13.49 -2.22 -12.28
CA SER A 184 12.92 -1.63 -11.06
C SER A 184 13.92 -0.81 -10.22
N PRO A 185 15.16 -1.27 -9.94
CA PRO A 185 16.10 -0.47 -9.14
C PRO A 185 16.44 0.88 -9.76
N GLU A 186 16.64 0.92 -11.08
CA GLU A 186 16.95 2.16 -11.81
C GLU A 186 15.74 3.10 -11.87
N ALA A 187 14.55 2.55 -12.15
CA ALA A 187 13.31 3.32 -12.19
C ALA A 187 12.94 3.90 -10.82
N LEU A 188 13.20 3.17 -9.73
CA LEU A 188 12.98 3.65 -8.36
C LEU A 188 14.03 4.68 -7.92
N ALA A 189 15.25 4.64 -8.47
CA ALA A 189 16.30 5.59 -8.12
C ALA A 189 16.07 6.98 -8.73
N ASP A 190 15.45 7.06 -9.92
CA ASP A 190 15.08 8.32 -10.55
C ASP A 190 13.76 8.19 -11.35
N PRO A 191 12.59 8.17 -10.68
CA PRO A 191 11.30 7.94 -11.32
C PRO A 191 10.91 9.04 -12.31
N PHE A 192 11.46 10.25 -12.17
CA PHE A 192 11.19 11.37 -13.06
C PHE A 192 12.27 11.57 -14.13
N GLY A 193 13.35 10.79 -14.05
CA GLY A 193 14.51 10.84 -14.94
C GLY A 193 14.20 10.52 -16.40
N PRO A 194 15.14 10.82 -17.31
CA PRO A 194 14.95 10.64 -18.75
C PRO A 194 14.78 9.17 -19.17
N ALA A 195 15.32 8.20 -18.41
CA ALA A 195 15.20 6.77 -18.69
C ALA A 195 13.75 6.24 -18.52
N VAL A 196 12.95 6.89 -17.67
CA VAL A 196 11.53 6.58 -17.51
C VAL A 196 10.73 7.25 -18.63
N THR A 197 10.70 6.65 -19.81
CA THR A 197 10.17 7.26 -21.04
C THR A 197 8.65 7.10 -21.17
N ILE A 198 7.89 7.82 -20.33
CA ILE A 198 6.42 7.82 -20.40
C ILE A 198 5.92 8.72 -21.53
N GLU A 199 5.21 8.11 -22.46
CA GLU A 199 4.56 8.76 -23.59
C GLU A 199 3.04 8.81 -23.37
N LYS A 200 2.41 9.92 -23.75
CA LYS A 200 0.95 10.12 -23.75
C LYS A 200 0.45 10.38 -25.17
N ASP A 201 -0.86 10.45 -25.34
CA ASP A 201 -1.54 10.79 -26.60
C ASP A 201 -1.10 9.87 -27.77
N PHE A 202 -1.01 8.56 -27.47
CA PHE A 202 -0.70 7.54 -28.47
C PHE A 202 -1.95 6.88 -29.02
N LEU A 203 -2.80 6.34 -28.14
CA LEU A 203 -4.14 5.79 -28.41
C LEU A 203 -5.11 6.29 -27.34
N HIS A 204 -6.40 6.34 -27.67
CA HIS A 204 -7.46 6.89 -26.81
C HIS A 204 -8.53 5.83 -26.54
N LEU A 205 -8.16 4.82 -25.75
CA LEU A 205 -9.02 3.69 -25.43
C LEU A 205 -9.84 3.96 -24.15
N PRO A 206 -11.19 4.07 -24.20
CA PRO A 206 -11.99 4.50 -23.05
C PRO A 206 -11.80 3.66 -21.79
N LEU A 207 -11.64 2.34 -21.94
CA LEU A 207 -11.45 1.39 -20.85
C LEU A 207 -10.01 1.38 -20.28
N LEU A 208 -9.04 1.99 -20.97
CA LEU A 208 -7.67 2.17 -20.48
C LEU A 208 -7.35 3.64 -20.16
N ARG A 209 -8.40 4.45 -20.01
CA ARG A 209 -8.26 5.81 -19.51
C ARG A 209 -7.75 5.78 -18.06
N ARG A 210 -6.76 6.63 -17.75
CA ARG A 210 -6.02 6.70 -16.49
C ARG A 210 -5.27 5.40 -16.18
N VAL A 211 -4.90 4.61 -17.19
CA VAL A 211 -4.17 3.36 -17.01
C VAL A 211 -2.75 3.46 -17.56
N VAL A 212 -1.78 3.01 -16.76
CA VAL A 212 -0.43 2.66 -17.21
C VAL A 212 -0.36 1.14 -17.28
N THR A 213 0.07 0.60 -18.42
CA THR A 213 0.17 -0.85 -18.61
C THR A 213 1.61 -1.36 -18.55
N ASP A 214 1.81 -2.58 -18.05
CA ASP A 214 3.10 -3.26 -18.06
C ASP A 214 3.01 -4.78 -18.33
N THR A 215 4.12 -5.40 -18.74
CA THR A 215 4.23 -6.80 -19.21
C THR A 215 5.37 -7.57 -18.56
N HIS A 216 5.47 -8.89 -18.77
CA HIS A 216 6.52 -9.79 -18.22
C HIS A 216 6.80 -9.55 -16.73
N PHE A 217 5.72 -9.33 -15.97
CA PHE A 217 5.80 -8.53 -14.77
C PHE A 217 6.55 -9.23 -13.63
N LYS A 218 6.07 -10.41 -13.21
CA LYS A 218 6.70 -11.23 -12.18
C LYS A 218 8.10 -11.70 -12.58
N GLU A 219 8.27 -12.19 -13.81
CA GLU A 219 9.51 -12.82 -14.28
C GLU A 219 10.70 -11.85 -14.33
N ARG A 220 10.44 -10.55 -14.37
CA ARG A 220 11.46 -9.49 -14.45
C ARG A 220 11.45 -8.54 -13.25
N GLU A 221 10.75 -8.90 -12.17
CA GLU A 221 10.67 -8.10 -10.93
C GLU A 221 10.26 -6.64 -11.19
N ARG A 222 9.21 -6.44 -11.99
CA ARG A 222 8.81 -5.12 -12.53
C ARG A 222 7.91 -4.29 -11.61
N GLN A 223 7.71 -4.70 -10.37
CA GLN A 223 6.85 -3.99 -9.40
C GLN A 223 7.33 -2.55 -9.17
N GLY A 224 8.63 -2.36 -8.94
CA GLY A 224 9.20 -1.04 -8.68
C GLY A 224 9.11 -0.10 -9.88
N ARG A 225 9.36 -0.61 -11.10
CA ARG A 225 9.28 0.25 -12.30
C ARG A 225 7.85 0.68 -12.61
N LEU A 226 6.84 -0.17 -12.40
CA LEU A 226 5.45 0.23 -12.64
C LEU A 226 5.02 1.34 -11.66
N MET A 227 5.49 1.31 -10.40
CA MET A 227 5.30 2.44 -9.48
C MET A 227 5.96 3.72 -9.98
N ALA A 228 7.18 3.65 -10.49
CA ALA A 228 7.86 4.81 -11.08
C ALA A 228 7.11 5.34 -12.32
N PHE A 229 6.60 4.43 -13.17
CA PHE A 229 5.81 4.79 -14.34
C PHE A 229 4.54 5.53 -13.94
N LEU A 230 3.81 5.02 -12.94
CA LEU A 230 2.66 5.70 -12.37
C LEU A 230 3.06 7.07 -11.84
N ALA A 231 4.08 7.17 -10.97
CA ALA A 231 4.53 8.45 -10.42
C ALA A 231 4.81 9.49 -11.51
N LYS A 232 5.52 9.11 -12.58
CA LYS A 232 5.81 10.00 -13.70
C LYS A 232 4.59 10.32 -14.57
N ALA A 233 3.73 9.34 -14.83
CA ALA A 233 2.55 9.51 -15.70
C ALA A 233 1.55 10.54 -15.17
N GLN A 234 1.44 10.68 -13.85
CA GLN A 234 0.54 11.63 -13.16
C GLN A 234 1.31 12.85 -12.60
N ALA A 235 2.58 13.02 -12.99
CA ALA A 235 3.34 14.23 -12.67
C ALA A 235 2.70 15.46 -13.33
N GLY A 236 2.35 16.45 -12.52
CA GLY A 236 1.70 17.67 -13.00
C GLY A 236 0.18 17.59 -13.14
N ASP A 237 -0.44 16.45 -12.80
CA ASP A 237 -1.90 16.36 -12.73
C ASP A 237 -2.47 17.32 -11.66
N PRO A 238 -3.63 17.96 -11.90
CA PRO A 238 -4.37 18.69 -10.88
C PRO A 238 -4.64 17.83 -9.64
N ALA A 239 -4.72 18.44 -8.45
CA ALA A 239 -4.91 17.72 -7.19
C ALA A 239 -6.22 16.90 -7.13
N ASP A 240 -7.26 17.38 -7.81
CA ASP A 240 -8.60 16.75 -7.91
C ASP A 240 -8.71 15.70 -9.03
N ALA A 241 -7.68 15.51 -9.86
CA ALA A 241 -7.68 14.45 -10.86
C ALA A 241 -7.82 13.07 -10.20
N ARG A 242 -8.70 12.21 -10.74
CA ARG A 242 -8.81 10.80 -10.33
C ARG A 242 -7.44 10.13 -10.45
N PRO A 243 -6.87 9.42 -9.46
CA PRO A 243 -5.58 8.74 -9.60
C PRO A 243 -5.49 7.78 -10.79
N MET A 244 -4.28 7.59 -11.34
CA MET A 244 -4.05 6.54 -12.33
C MET A 244 -3.96 5.17 -11.66
N ILE A 245 -4.22 4.11 -12.41
CA ILE A 245 -3.97 2.73 -11.99
C ILE A 245 -2.91 2.09 -12.89
N GLY A 246 -2.10 1.22 -12.30
CA GLY A 246 -1.18 0.37 -13.06
C GLY A 246 -1.83 -0.98 -13.33
N VAL A 247 -1.82 -1.45 -14.57
CA VAL A 247 -2.27 -2.79 -14.96
C VAL A 247 -1.08 -3.56 -15.51
N ALA A 248 -0.61 -4.53 -14.74
CA ALA A 248 0.52 -5.37 -15.13
C ALA A 248 0.05 -6.80 -15.41
N VAL A 249 0.52 -7.41 -16.50
CA VAL A 249 0.17 -8.80 -16.84
C VAL A 249 1.44 -9.65 -16.86
N ASP A 250 1.43 -10.76 -16.11
CA ASP A 250 2.54 -11.72 -16.06
C ASP A 250 2.74 -12.40 -17.41
N GLN A 251 3.96 -12.87 -17.70
CA GLN A 251 4.31 -13.41 -19.01
C GLN A 251 3.37 -14.55 -19.47
N ALA A 252 2.96 -15.42 -18.54
CA ALA A 252 2.08 -16.55 -18.81
C ALA A 252 0.57 -16.23 -18.75
N ALA A 253 0.18 -14.96 -18.63
CA ALA A 253 -1.20 -14.55 -18.44
C ALA A 253 -1.72 -13.62 -19.55
N SER A 254 -3.04 -13.62 -19.70
CA SER A 254 -3.78 -12.73 -20.61
C SER A 254 -5.05 -12.22 -19.93
N LEU A 255 -5.26 -10.91 -19.92
CA LEU A 255 -6.52 -10.29 -19.50
C LEU A 255 -7.42 -10.05 -20.71
N ALA A 256 -8.54 -10.75 -20.77
CA ALA A 256 -9.61 -10.47 -21.72
C ALA A 256 -10.59 -9.48 -21.08
N VAL A 257 -10.73 -8.30 -21.68
CA VAL A 257 -11.57 -7.20 -21.21
C VAL A 257 -12.78 -7.07 -22.12
N GLU A 258 -13.95 -7.30 -21.56
CA GLU A 258 -15.25 -7.14 -22.22
C GLU A 258 -15.56 -5.64 -22.47
N PRO A 259 -16.47 -5.32 -23.41
CA PRO A 259 -16.84 -3.93 -23.71
C PRO A 259 -17.43 -3.15 -22.54
N ASP A 260 -18.00 -3.85 -21.55
CA ASP A 260 -18.52 -3.25 -20.33
C ASP A 260 -17.44 -2.91 -19.29
N GLY A 261 -16.19 -3.28 -19.56
CA GLY A 261 -15.04 -3.06 -18.68
C GLY A 261 -14.73 -4.22 -17.74
N THR A 262 -15.56 -5.26 -17.69
CA THR A 262 -15.27 -6.46 -16.90
C THR A 262 -14.15 -7.26 -17.57
N ALA A 263 -13.22 -7.79 -16.79
CA ALA A 263 -12.06 -8.49 -17.30
C ALA A 263 -11.79 -9.79 -16.56
N ARG A 264 -11.45 -10.83 -17.33
CA ARG A 264 -11.11 -12.17 -16.83
C ARG A 264 -9.69 -12.55 -17.24
N LEU A 265 -9.04 -13.30 -16.34
CA LEU A 265 -7.69 -13.79 -16.56
C LEU A 265 -7.72 -15.19 -17.18
N TYR A 266 -6.99 -15.33 -18.28
CA TYR A 266 -6.56 -16.59 -18.87
C TYR A 266 -5.07 -16.80 -18.55
N SER A 267 -4.66 -18.03 -18.29
CA SER A 267 -3.25 -18.33 -18.06
C SER A 267 -2.88 -19.74 -18.46
N VAL A 268 -1.69 -19.86 -19.07
CA VAL A 268 -1.06 -21.13 -19.43
C VAL A 268 -0.29 -21.77 -18.27
N LEU A 269 -0.09 -21.05 -17.15
CA LEU A 269 0.54 -21.55 -15.94
C LEU A 269 -0.39 -21.39 -14.72
N PRO A 270 -0.33 -22.29 -13.72
CA PRO A 270 -1.19 -22.21 -12.53
C PRO A 270 -1.03 -20.92 -11.71
N ASP A 271 0.13 -20.27 -11.80
CA ASP A 271 0.50 -19.09 -11.03
C ASP A 271 0.57 -17.81 -11.87
N GLY A 272 0.11 -17.83 -13.12
CA GLY A 272 0.00 -16.62 -13.92
C GLY A 272 -1.08 -15.71 -13.36
N SER A 273 -0.76 -14.42 -13.28
CA SER A 273 -1.65 -13.42 -12.69
C SER A 273 -1.55 -12.08 -13.41
N ALA A 274 -2.49 -11.20 -13.09
CA ALA A 274 -2.34 -9.77 -13.37
C ALA A 274 -2.36 -8.98 -12.06
N TRP A 275 -1.79 -7.77 -12.10
CA TRP A 275 -1.53 -6.97 -10.92
C TRP A 275 -2.06 -5.55 -11.12
N ILE A 276 -2.85 -5.08 -10.17
CA ILE A 276 -3.45 -3.74 -10.18
C ILE A 276 -2.78 -2.89 -9.11
N PHE A 277 -2.13 -1.81 -9.52
CA PHE A 277 -1.45 -0.86 -8.64
C PHE A 277 -2.29 0.39 -8.46
N ASP A 278 -2.56 0.78 -7.22
CA ASP A 278 -3.21 2.04 -6.90
C ASP A 278 -2.21 3.21 -6.99
N GLY A 279 -2.40 4.11 -7.95
CA GLY A 279 -1.55 5.29 -8.13
C GLY A 279 -1.84 6.44 -7.18
N GLY A 280 -2.82 6.35 -6.26
CA GLY A 280 -3.25 7.43 -5.37
C GLY A 280 -2.10 8.05 -4.57
N ASN A 281 -1.31 7.21 -3.89
CA ASN A 281 -0.16 7.64 -3.08
C ASN A 281 1.10 7.95 -3.90
N LEU A 282 1.05 7.81 -5.23
CA LEU A 282 2.15 8.13 -6.15
C LEU A 282 1.97 9.52 -6.80
N ARG A 283 1.03 10.34 -6.29
CA ARG A 283 0.74 11.69 -6.78
C ARG A 283 1.44 12.76 -5.93
N GLY A 284 1.73 13.91 -6.55
CA GLY A 284 2.31 15.06 -5.85
C GLY A 284 3.74 14.84 -5.34
N LEU A 285 4.42 13.79 -5.81
CA LEU A 285 5.81 13.51 -5.47
C LEU A 285 6.73 14.52 -6.15
N LYS A 286 7.80 14.91 -5.43
CA LYS A 286 8.77 15.90 -5.93
C LYS A 286 9.81 15.20 -6.82
N PRO A 287 10.15 15.77 -7.99
CA PRO A 287 11.28 15.32 -8.79
C PRO A 287 12.63 15.52 -8.08
N GLY A 288 13.67 14.82 -8.54
CA GLY A 288 15.07 15.07 -8.14
C GLY A 288 15.63 14.12 -7.08
N GLY A 289 15.07 12.92 -6.94
CA GLY A 289 15.56 11.89 -6.03
C GLY A 289 14.83 10.57 -6.20
N PRO A 290 15.21 9.55 -5.41
CA PRO A 290 14.56 8.25 -5.44
C PRO A 290 13.07 8.34 -5.09
N LEU A 291 12.30 7.36 -5.57
CA LEU A 291 10.89 7.22 -5.22
C LEU A 291 10.77 7.05 -3.70
N ALA A 292 9.97 7.92 -3.08
CA ALA A 292 9.65 7.90 -1.66
C ALA A 292 8.13 7.86 -1.49
N VAL A 293 7.61 6.65 -1.30
CA VAL A 293 6.20 6.37 -1.03
C VAL A 293 6.09 5.31 0.05
N SER A 294 5.35 5.61 1.12
CA SER A 294 5.29 4.74 2.28
C SER A 294 4.34 3.55 2.10
N ARG A 295 3.38 3.65 1.15
CA ARG A 295 2.34 2.63 0.97
C ARG A 295 1.66 2.73 -0.38
N VAL A 296 1.62 1.64 -1.14
CA VAL A 296 0.88 1.45 -2.39
C VAL A 296 0.12 0.15 -2.29
N LYS A 297 -1.21 0.20 -2.50
CA LYS A 297 -2.06 -0.99 -2.53
C LYS A 297 -1.90 -1.68 -3.86
N VAL A 298 -1.72 -3.01 -3.82
CA VAL A 298 -1.56 -3.85 -4.99
C VAL A 298 -2.50 -5.05 -4.89
N VAL A 299 -3.33 -5.24 -5.91
CA VAL A 299 -4.35 -6.30 -5.94
C VAL A 299 -4.02 -7.28 -7.04
N GLY A 300 -3.93 -8.56 -6.70
CA GLY A 300 -3.73 -9.65 -7.64
C GLY A 300 -5.04 -10.10 -8.26
N VAL A 301 -5.04 -10.31 -9.57
CA VAL A 301 -6.15 -10.84 -10.37
C VAL A 301 -5.77 -12.26 -10.80
N GLY A 302 -6.56 -13.24 -10.37
CA GLY A 302 -6.43 -14.65 -10.76
C GLY A 302 -7.59 -15.12 -11.63
N PRO A 303 -7.63 -16.41 -12.02
CA PRO A 303 -8.69 -16.96 -12.88
C PRO A 303 -10.12 -16.86 -12.32
N LYS A 304 -10.27 -16.73 -11.00
CA LYS A 304 -11.58 -16.57 -10.33
C LYS A 304 -11.95 -15.11 -10.07
N SER A 305 -11.03 -14.19 -10.32
CA SER A 305 -11.25 -12.76 -10.09
C SER A 305 -12.02 -12.14 -11.25
N VAL A 306 -12.65 -10.99 -10.99
CA VAL A 306 -13.20 -10.11 -12.04
C VAL A 306 -12.62 -8.72 -11.81
N LEU A 307 -11.83 -8.22 -12.77
CA LEU A 307 -11.33 -6.85 -12.77
C LEU A 307 -12.35 -5.94 -13.46
N HIS A 308 -12.58 -4.74 -12.94
CA HIS A 308 -13.43 -3.73 -13.58
C HIS A 308 -12.61 -2.53 -14.02
N LEU A 309 -12.58 -2.27 -15.32
CA LEU A 309 -11.90 -1.13 -15.93
C LEU A 309 -12.90 -0.03 -16.35
N PRO A 310 -12.51 1.25 -16.31
CA PRO A 310 -11.19 1.78 -15.92
C PRO A 310 -11.00 1.90 -14.40
N ASP A 311 -11.91 1.33 -13.60
CA ASP A 311 -11.95 1.62 -12.17
C ASP A 311 -10.84 0.99 -11.33
N GLY A 312 -10.32 -0.16 -11.76
CA GLY A 312 -9.29 -0.92 -11.08
C GLY A 312 -9.80 -1.72 -9.88
N THR A 313 -11.12 -1.83 -9.69
CA THR A 313 -11.70 -2.68 -8.64
C THR A 313 -11.64 -4.15 -9.05
N VAL A 314 -11.48 -5.04 -8.08
CA VAL A 314 -11.34 -6.48 -8.32
C VAL A 314 -12.26 -7.25 -7.38
N ASP A 315 -13.20 -7.99 -7.95
CA ASP A 315 -13.98 -8.97 -7.22
C ASP A 315 -13.19 -10.26 -7.04
N ASN A 316 -13.29 -10.88 -5.86
CA ASN A 316 -12.57 -12.11 -5.50
C ASN A 316 -11.06 -12.00 -5.80
N PRO A 317 -10.35 -11.03 -5.21
CA PRO A 317 -8.93 -10.83 -5.50
C PRO A 317 -8.10 -12.07 -5.12
N LEU A 318 -7.09 -12.39 -5.92
CA LEU A 318 -6.14 -13.48 -5.64
C LEU A 318 -5.34 -13.18 -4.36
N PHE A 319 -4.94 -11.92 -4.21
CA PHE A 319 -4.34 -11.38 -2.99
C PHE A 319 -4.54 -9.86 -2.95
N THR A 320 -4.39 -9.29 -1.77
CA THR A 320 -4.15 -7.85 -1.58
C THR A 320 -2.86 -7.69 -0.81
N ARG A 321 -1.91 -6.93 -1.35
CA ARG A 321 -0.61 -6.65 -0.76
C ARG A 321 -0.37 -5.15 -0.72
N TYR A 322 0.57 -4.75 0.12
CA TYR A 322 0.96 -3.37 0.28
C TYR A 322 2.46 -3.27 0.15
N TYR A 323 2.92 -2.26 -0.56
CA TYR A 323 4.34 -2.06 -0.81
C TYR A 323 4.73 -0.62 -0.48
N SER A 324 5.92 -0.45 0.06
CA SER A 324 6.59 0.84 0.16
C SER A 324 7.76 0.88 -0.82
N ALA A 325 8.09 2.08 -1.31
CA ALA A 325 9.35 2.33 -1.96
C ALA A 325 10.05 3.51 -1.28
N MET A 326 11.22 3.24 -0.70
CA MET A 326 12.04 4.24 -0.02
C MET A 326 13.50 4.02 -0.43
N ASP A 327 14.24 5.11 -0.66
CA ASP A 327 15.66 5.06 -1.04
C ASP A 327 15.95 4.14 -2.23
N GLY A 328 15.05 4.12 -3.21
CA GLY A 328 15.18 3.31 -4.42
C GLY A 328 14.91 1.81 -4.22
N LYS A 329 14.41 1.39 -3.05
CA LYS A 329 14.14 0.00 -2.70
C LYS A 329 12.66 -0.23 -2.46
N LEU A 330 12.15 -1.31 -3.04
CA LEU A 330 10.80 -1.79 -2.80
C LEU A 330 10.80 -2.76 -1.62
N SER A 331 9.82 -2.63 -0.72
CA SER A 331 9.56 -3.64 0.32
C SER A 331 8.06 -3.87 0.47
N GLU A 332 7.66 -5.13 0.66
CA GLU A 332 6.30 -5.46 1.09
C GLU A 332 6.13 -4.99 2.54
N VAL A 333 5.01 -4.35 2.84
CA VAL A 333 4.66 -3.83 4.17
C VAL A 333 3.38 -4.48 4.67
N PRO A 334 3.17 -4.57 5.99
CA PRO A 334 1.96 -5.18 6.54
C PRO A 334 0.69 -4.46 6.09
N ALA A 335 -0.39 -5.23 5.93
CA ALA A 335 -1.71 -4.71 5.62
C ALA A 335 -2.25 -3.85 6.76
N TRP A 336 -1.95 -4.21 8.00
CA TRP A 336 -2.24 -3.40 9.17
C TRP A 336 -1.18 -3.67 10.23
N SER A 337 -0.96 -2.71 11.12
CA SER A 337 -0.05 -2.86 12.26
C SER A 337 -0.56 -2.11 13.47
N LEU A 338 -0.23 -2.63 14.65
CA LEU A 338 -0.56 -2.07 15.96
C LEU A 338 0.68 -2.16 16.86
N ALA A 339 0.97 -1.07 17.58
CA ALA A 339 1.92 -1.07 18.68
C ALA A 339 1.26 -0.50 19.94
N ILE A 340 1.71 -0.99 21.10
CA ILE A 340 1.20 -0.55 22.41
C ILE A 340 2.36 -0.28 23.37
N HIS A 341 2.08 0.52 24.40
CA HIS A 341 2.86 0.56 25.63
C HIS A 341 1.97 0.47 26.86
N GLY A 342 2.49 -0.15 27.91
CA GLY A 342 1.93 -0.21 29.26
C GLY A 342 2.65 0.70 30.26
N GLY A 343 3.52 1.60 29.77
CA GLY A 343 4.21 2.61 30.58
C GLY A 343 5.72 2.45 30.65
N ALA A 344 6.41 3.59 30.72
CA ALA A 344 7.80 3.70 31.18
C ALA A 344 7.86 3.63 32.72
N GLY A 345 9.05 3.56 33.32
CA GLY A 345 9.21 3.36 34.75
C GLY A 345 8.87 1.92 35.18
N VAL A 346 9.53 0.95 34.54
CA VAL A 346 9.36 -0.49 34.82
C VAL A 346 10.07 -0.91 36.10
N LEU A 347 9.68 -2.04 36.68
CA LEU A 347 10.47 -2.62 37.78
C LEU A 347 11.87 -2.99 37.29
N GLU A 348 12.89 -2.69 38.10
CA GLU A 348 14.24 -3.17 37.86
C GLU A 348 14.26 -4.71 37.77
N ARG A 349 15.20 -5.27 37.00
CA ARG A 349 15.26 -6.74 36.79
C ARG A 349 15.38 -7.52 38.11
N GLY A 350 16.03 -6.95 39.12
CA GLY A 350 16.15 -7.55 40.45
C GLY A 350 14.83 -7.68 41.19
N ASP A 351 13.89 -6.75 40.96
CA ASP A 351 12.58 -6.70 41.62
C ASP A 351 11.47 -7.36 40.78
N MET A 352 11.77 -7.72 39.53
CA MET A 352 10.85 -8.41 38.63
C MET A 352 10.84 -9.92 38.88
N THR A 353 9.84 -10.39 39.62
CA THR A 353 9.62 -11.85 39.76
C THR A 353 9.14 -12.47 38.44
N PRO A 354 9.44 -13.75 38.17
CA PRO A 354 8.97 -14.43 36.96
C PRO A 354 7.44 -14.41 36.79
N ASP A 355 6.68 -14.43 37.89
CA ASP A 355 5.22 -14.44 37.85
C ASP A 355 4.66 -13.05 37.48
N LYS A 356 5.24 -11.99 38.06
CA LYS A 356 4.93 -10.60 37.67
C LYS A 356 5.27 -10.36 36.20
N GLU A 357 6.45 -10.80 35.76
CA GLU A 357 6.85 -10.65 34.35
C GLU A 357 5.86 -11.33 33.40
N ARG A 358 5.49 -12.58 33.68
CA ARG A 358 4.48 -13.31 32.88
C ARG A 358 3.14 -12.59 32.86
N ALA A 359 2.70 -12.02 33.99
CA ALA A 359 1.44 -11.29 34.07
C ALA A 359 1.46 -9.99 33.24
N TYR A 360 2.55 -9.21 33.28
CA TYR A 360 2.72 -8.03 32.43
C TYR A 360 2.71 -8.39 30.95
N ARG A 361 3.46 -9.42 30.55
CA ARG A 361 3.51 -9.88 29.15
C ARG A 361 2.16 -10.41 28.68
N ALA A 362 1.41 -11.11 29.53
CA ALA A 362 0.05 -11.54 29.22
C ALA A 362 -0.88 -10.34 29.00
N GLY A 363 -0.85 -9.34 29.89
CA GLY A 363 -1.64 -8.12 29.72
C GLY A 363 -1.34 -7.34 28.44
N LEU A 364 -0.06 -7.26 28.06
CA LEU A 364 0.35 -6.70 26.76
C LEU A 364 -0.18 -7.54 25.58
N SER A 365 -0.10 -8.87 25.68
CA SER A 365 -0.61 -9.76 24.64
C SER A 365 -2.12 -9.64 24.45
N ASP A 366 -2.88 -9.57 25.55
CA ASP A 366 -4.34 -9.43 25.51
C ASP A 366 -4.75 -8.12 24.83
N ALA A 367 -4.05 -7.02 25.12
CA ALA A 367 -4.29 -5.73 24.47
C ALA A 367 -3.96 -5.74 22.97
N LEU A 368 -2.84 -6.37 22.59
CA LEU A 368 -2.48 -6.57 21.18
C LEU A 368 -3.54 -7.41 20.45
N GLN A 369 -4.01 -8.50 21.07
CA GLN A 369 -5.03 -9.38 20.50
C GLN A 369 -6.37 -8.66 20.31
N ALA A 370 -6.77 -7.82 21.27
CA ALA A 370 -8.02 -7.06 21.17
C ALA A 370 -7.99 -6.06 20.00
N GLY A 371 -6.89 -5.32 19.83
CA GLY A 371 -6.73 -4.42 18.69
C GLY A 371 -6.57 -5.15 17.36
N ALA A 372 -5.80 -6.25 17.32
CA ALA A 372 -5.65 -7.09 16.13
C ALA A 372 -7.00 -7.68 15.66
N ALA A 373 -7.86 -8.12 16.58
CA ALA A 373 -9.18 -8.65 16.24
C ALA A 373 -10.10 -7.64 15.53
N VAL A 374 -9.87 -6.34 15.73
CA VAL A 374 -10.54 -5.27 14.97
C VAL A 374 -9.93 -5.15 13.57
N LEU A 375 -8.60 -5.07 13.50
CA LEU A 375 -7.86 -4.87 12.25
C LEU A 375 -7.95 -6.06 11.28
N ASP A 376 -7.96 -7.30 11.79
CA ASP A 376 -8.13 -8.53 11.02
C ASP A 376 -9.47 -8.59 10.28
N LYS A 377 -10.48 -7.88 10.79
CA LYS A 377 -11.81 -7.77 10.17
C LYS A 377 -11.91 -6.57 9.22
N GLY A 378 -10.81 -5.86 8.97
CA GLY A 378 -10.79 -4.62 8.21
C GLY A 378 -11.38 -3.43 8.96
N GLY A 379 -11.43 -3.47 10.30
CA GLY A 379 -11.88 -2.34 11.12
C GLY A 379 -10.91 -1.16 11.10
N ALA A 380 -11.39 0.02 11.51
CA ALA A 380 -10.60 1.24 11.51
C ALA A 380 -9.49 1.22 12.58
N SER A 381 -8.36 1.86 12.28
CA SER A 381 -7.24 2.01 13.24
C SER A 381 -7.67 2.69 14.54
N LEU A 382 -8.61 3.64 14.45
CA LEU A 382 -9.20 4.34 15.59
C LEU A 382 -9.92 3.39 16.56
N ASP A 383 -10.66 2.42 16.04
CA ASP A 383 -11.36 1.43 16.88
C ASP A 383 -10.37 0.42 17.49
N ALA A 384 -9.30 0.09 16.75
CA ALA A 384 -8.26 -0.81 17.22
C ALA A 384 -7.46 -0.24 18.40
N VAL A 385 -7.04 1.03 18.32
CA VAL A 385 -6.31 1.68 19.43
C VAL A 385 -7.20 1.83 20.66
N GLN A 386 -8.49 2.13 20.48
CA GLN A 386 -9.47 2.18 21.58
C GLN A 386 -9.64 0.81 22.24
N ALA A 387 -9.78 -0.26 21.45
CA ALA A 387 -9.93 -1.62 21.97
C ALA A 387 -8.70 -2.07 22.77
N ALA A 388 -7.49 -1.80 22.27
CA ALA A 388 -6.25 -2.11 22.96
C ALA A 388 -6.11 -1.35 24.29
N VAL A 389 -6.36 -0.03 24.29
CA VAL A 389 -6.28 0.79 25.50
C VAL A 389 -7.34 0.39 26.52
N ARG A 390 -8.57 0.02 26.10
CA ARG A 390 -9.62 -0.45 27.02
C ARG A 390 -9.16 -1.70 27.79
N VAL A 391 -8.47 -2.64 27.14
CA VAL A 391 -7.91 -3.83 27.80
C VAL A 391 -6.85 -3.44 28.83
N LEU A 392 -5.99 -2.47 28.51
CA LEU A 392 -4.97 -1.97 29.43
C LEU A 392 -5.60 -1.22 30.62
N GLU A 393 -6.67 -0.46 30.40
CA GLU A 393 -7.43 0.23 31.46
C GLU A 393 -8.19 -0.73 32.40
N ASP A 394 -8.59 -1.91 31.91
CA ASP A 394 -9.26 -2.92 32.74
C ASP A 394 -8.26 -3.80 33.51
N ASN A 395 -6.97 -3.74 33.17
CA ASN A 395 -5.93 -4.55 33.77
C ASN A 395 -5.26 -3.83 34.96
N PRO A 396 -5.38 -4.35 36.20
CA PRO A 396 -4.91 -3.70 37.42
C PRO A 396 -3.40 -3.46 37.52
N LEU A 397 -2.60 -4.05 36.62
CA LEU A 397 -1.15 -3.89 36.60
C LEU A 397 -0.71 -2.55 36.03
N PHE A 398 -1.51 -1.94 35.15
CA PHE A 398 -1.13 -0.72 34.44
C PHE A 398 -1.73 0.53 35.08
N ASN A 399 -1.06 1.67 34.94
CA ASN A 399 -1.49 2.94 35.52
C ASN A 399 -2.50 3.66 34.62
N ALA A 400 -3.66 3.03 34.38
CA ALA A 400 -4.79 3.63 33.67
C ALA A 400 -6.07 2.89 34.07
N GLY A 401 -7.20 3.60 34.22
CA GLY A 401 -8.44 2.97 34.68
C GLY A 401 -8.22 2.20 36.00
N LYS A 402 -8.53 0.90 35.99
CA LYS A 402 -8.26 0.00 37.13
C LYS A 402 -6.76 -0.15 37.34
N GLY A 403 -6.27 0.23 38.52
CA GLY A 403 -4.83 0.26 38.81
C GLY A 403 -4.19 1.64 38.66
N ALA A 404 -5.00 2.68 38.44
CA ALA A 404 -4.54 4.07 38.48
C ALA A 404 -3.89 4.43 39.82
N VAL A 405 -2.90 5.32 39.76
CA VAL A 405 -2.25 5.91 40.94
C VAL A 405 -3.16 6.93 41.65
N PHE A 406 -2.78 7.28 42.87
CA PHE A 406 -3.52 8.20 43.74
C PHE A 406 -2.90 9.60 43.74
N ASN A 407 -3.75 10.62 43.72
CA ASN A 407 -3.36 12.01 43.98
C ASN A 407 -3.00 12.23 45.47
N ALA A 408 -2.53 13.43 45.83
CA ALA A 408 -2.11 13.75 47.19
C ALA A 408 -3.22 13.53 48.24
N GLU A 409 -4.48 13.73 47.86
CA GLU A 409 -5.66 13.54 48.69
C GLU A 409 -6.10 12.07 48.79
N GLY A 410 -5.49 11.15 48.04
CA GLY A 410 -5.82 9.73 48.06
C GLY A 410 -6.96 9.33 47.13
N HIS A 411 -7.23 10.11 46.08
CA HIS A 411 -8.22 9.82 45.04
C HIS A 411 -7.57 9.49 43.70
N ASN A 412 -8.25 8.70 42.87
CA ASN A 412 -7.86 8.48 41.48
C ASN A 412 -8.48 9.57 40.58
N GLU A 413 -7.67 10.13 39.68
CA GLU A 413 -8.09 11.11 38.69
C GLU A 413 -7.51 10.69 37.33
N LEU A 414 -8.38 10.47 36.35
CA LEU A 414 -8.01 9.77 35.12
C LEU A 414 -8.01 10.71 33.91
N ASP A 415 -6.99 10.58 33.07
CA ASP A 415 -6.82 11.36 31.84
C ASP A 415 -6.68 10.42 30.64
N ALA A 416 -7.21 10.80 29.48
CA ALA A 416 -7.03 10.07 28.23
C ALA A 416 -7.26 10.96 27.00
N ALA A 417 -6.70 10.55 25.87
CA ALA A 417 -6.97 11.14 24.56
C ALA A 417 -6.97 10.09 23.45
N ILE A 418 -7.67 10.40 22.37
CA ILE A 418 -7.69 9.64 21.13
C ILE A 418 -7.70 10.60 19.94
N MET A 419 -7.02 10.24 18.85
CA MET A 419 -6.93 11.07 17.65
C MET A 419 -6.99 10.23 16.37
N ASP A 420 -7.83 10.67 15.43
CA ASP A 420 -7.92 10.14 14.07
C ASP A 420 -6.96 10.89 13.14
N GLY A 421 -6.00 10.17 12.56
CA GLY A 421 -5.02 10.74 11.64
C GLY A 421 -5.61 11.18 10.30
N LYS A 422 -6.74 10.61 9.86
CA LYS A 422 -7.39 10.97 8.59
C LYS A 422 -8.01 12.35 8.63
N THR A 423 -8.81 12.61 9.67
CA THR A 423 -9.56 13.86 9.81
C THR A 423 -8.92 14.86 10.76
N GLN A 424 -7.90 14.44 11.52
CA GLN A 424 -7.32 15.17 12.66
C GLN A 424 -8.35 15.50 13.75
N LYS A 425 -9.53 14.87 13.74
CA LYS A 425 -10.44 14.92 14.88
C LYS A 425 -9.76 14.26 16.07
N ALA A 426 -9.97 14.86 17.23
CA ALA A 426 -9.42 14.38 18.48
C ALA A 426 -10.45 14.58 19.59
N GLY A 427 -10.39 13.71 20.58
CA GLY A 427 -11.18 13.82 21.79
C GLY A 427 -10.32 13.46 23.00
N ALA A 428 -10.51 14.17 24.08
CA ALA A 428 -9.71 14.05 25.28
C ALA A 428 -10.55 14.40 26.51
N ILE A 429 -10.18 13.77 27.63
CA ILE A 429 -10.74 14.04 28.95
C ILE A 429 -9.62 14.10 29.99
N ALA A 430 -9.82 14.91 31.01
CA ALA A 430 -8.89 15.01 32.13
C ALA A 430 -9.63 15.01 33.47
N ALA A 431 -8.99 14.49 34.51
CA ALA A 431 -9.50 14.42 35.88
C ALA A 431 -10.89 13.76 36.01
N LEU A 432 -11.15 12.69 35.24
CA LEU A 432 -12.34 11.85 35.43
C LEU A 432 -12.24 11.05 36.72
N THR A 433 -13.37 10.84 37.40
CA THR A 433 -13.38 10.17 38.71
C THR A 433 -14.27 8.94 38.77
N ARG A 434 -15.14 8.72 37.77
CA ARG A 434 -16.16 7.64 37.82
C ARG A 434 -16.34 6.85 36.54
N THR A 435 -15.78 7.29 35.43
CA THR A 435 -15.92 6.58 34.15
C THR A 435 -14.99 5.37 34.12
N LYS A 436 -15.55 4.16 33.93
CA LYS A 436 -14.77 2.90 34.00
C LYS A 436 -13.56 2.92 33.05
N ASN A 437 -13.80 3.36 31.81
CA ASN A 437 -12.83 3.37 30.72
C ASN A 437 -12.70 4.80 30.17
N PRO A 438 -11.75 5.61 30.68
CA PRO A 438 -11.52 6.99 30.23
C PRO A 438 -11.38 7.15 28.71
N ILE A 439 -10.76 6.19 28.02
CA ILE A 439 -10.61 6.24 26.56
C ILE A 439 -11.96 6.27 25.81
N ASP A 440 -13.00 5.65 26.36
CA ASP A 440 -14.34 5.66 25.79
C ASP A 440 -14.99 7.05 25.91
N ALA A 441 -14.74 7.75 27.01
CA ALA A 441 -15.15 9.15 27.18
C ALA A 441 -14.39 10.08 26.25
N ALA A 442 -13.08 9.87 26.07
CA ALA A 442 -12.29 10.61 25.09
C ALA A 442 -12.84 10.44 23.66
N ARG A 443 -13.17 9.20 23.27
CA ARG A 443 -13.82 8.91 21.98
C ARG A 443 -15.17 9.61 21.84
N ALA A 444 -16.00 9.56 22.88
CA ALA A 444 -17.30 10.21 22.87
C ALA A 444 -17.19 11.75 22.75
N VAL A 445 -16.17 12.38 23.35
CA VAL A 445 -15.91 13.83 23.16
C VAL A 445 -15.67 14.13 21.68
N MET A 446 -14.87 13.31 21.00
CA MET A 446 -14.57 13.47 19.57
C MET A 446 -15.81 13.30 18.67
N ASP A 447 -16.63 12.28 18.94
CA ASP A 447 -17.73 11.87 18.06
C ASP A 447 -19.06 12.58 18.36
N HIS A 448 -19.28 12.99 19.62
CA HIS A 448 -20.58 13.45 20.11
C HIS A 448 -20.51 14.86 20.72
N SER A 449 -19.44 15.60 20.45
CA SER A 449 -19.33 17.00 20.84
C SER A 449 -18.66 17.85 19.76
N ARG A 450 -18.70 19.17 19.93
CA ARG A 450 -17.95 20.15 19.11
C ARG A 450 -16.59 20.50 19.73
N HIS A 451 -16.20 19.82 20.80
CA HIS A 451 -15.05 20.12 21.63
C HIS A 451 -13.97 19.05 21.47
N VAL A 452 -12.74 19.40 21.84
CA VAL A 452 -11.60 18.46 21.82
C VAL A 452 -11.28 17.94 23.21
N LEU A 453 -11.35 18.78 24.24
CA LEU A 453 -10.95 18.42 25.61
C LEU A 453 -12.01 18.88 26.61
N LEU A 454 -12.47 17.96 27.47
CA LEU A 454 -13.30 18.26 28.65
C LEU A 454 -12.54 17.87 29.92
N MET A 455 -12.89 18.45 31.08
CA MET A 455 -12.23 18.10 32.34
C MET A 455 -13.16 18.04 33.56
N GLY A 456 -12.75 17.26 34.56
CA GLY A 456 -13.35 17.19 35.89
C GLY A 456 -14.84 16.86 35.85
N GLN A 457 -15.62 17.55 36.70
CA GLN A 457 -17.06 17.32 36.82
C GLN A 457 -17.82 17.49 35.50
N GLY A 458 -17.38 18.40 34.62
CA GLY A 458 -17.98 18.57 33.30
C GLY A 458 -17.77 17.35 32.40
N ALA A 459 -16.58 16.75 32.46
CA ALA A 459 -16.28 15.51 31.75
C ALA A 459 -17.05 14.31 32.33
N ASP A 460 -17.15 14.18 33.66
CA ASP A 460 -17.93 13.12 34.30
C ASP A 460 -19.43 13.24 33.94
N ALA A 461 -19.99 14.45 33.96
CA ALA A 461 -21.38 14.70 33.58
C ALA A 461 -21.64 14.37 32.09
N PHE A 462 -20.72 14.75 31.21
CA PHE A 462 -20.78 14.41 29.79
C PHE A 462 -20.71 12.88 29.58
N SER A 463 -19.76 12.20 30.22
CA SER A 463 -19.59 10.75 30.16
C SER A 463 -20.88 10.01 30.57
N LEU A 464 -21.50 10.44 31.67
CA LEU A 464 -22.79 9.91 32.13
C LEU A 464 -23.90 10.16 31.09
N GLN A 465 -23.98 11.36 30.51
CA GLN A 465 -24.98 11.70 29.49
C GLN A 465 -24.84 10.86 28.22
N GLN A 466 -23.61 10.51 27.83
CA GLN A 466 -23.34 9.63 26.68
C GLN A 466 -23.60 8.15 26.99
N GLY A 467 -24.04 7.81 28.20
CA GLY A 467 -24.35 6.43 28.59
C GLY A 467 -23.11 5.55 28.77
N ILE A 468 -21.94 6.16 28.99
CA ILE A 468 -20.70 5.42 29.22
C ILE A 468 -20.74 4.81 30.62
N GLN A 469 -20.20 3.59 30.78
CA GLN A 469 -20.26 2.87 32.04
C GLN A 469 -19.57 3.65 33.18
N GLN A 470 -20.34 3.92 34.23
CA GLN A 470 -19.86 4.51 35.46
C GLN A 470 -19.59 3.42 36.51
N VAL A 471 -18.61 3.65 37.37
CA VAL A 471 -18.23 2.77 38.48
C VAL A 471 -18.13 3.55 39.79
N ASP A 472 -18.12 2.82 40.90
CA ASP A 472 -17.69 3.38 42.17
C ASP A 472 -16.18 3.68 42.11
N PRO A 473 -15.68 4.81 42.63
CA PRO A 473 -14.25 5.11 42.64
C PRO A 473 -13.38 4.00 43.24
N SER A 474 -13.91 3.16 44.13
CA SER A 474 -13.19 2.01 44.68
C SER A 474 -12.77 0.99 43.61
N TYR A 475 -13.39 1.00 42.42
CA TYR A 475 -13.01 0.14 41.29
C TYR A 475 -11.57 0.38 40.84
N PHE A 476 -11.11 1.64 40.86
CA PHE A 476 -9.79 2.01 40.35
C PHE A 476 -8.65 1.61 41.28
N ARG A 477 -8.96 1.42 42.56
CA ARG A 477 -8.00 1.07 43.60
C ARG A 477 -7.49 -0.37 43.45
N THR A 478 -6.19 -0.53 43.63
CA THR A 478 -5.56 -1.80 44.00
C THR A 478 -4.79 -1.64 45.32
N ASP A 479 -4.61 -2.73 46.05
CA ASP A 479 -3.88 -2.68 47.31
C ASP A 479 -2.39 -2.33 47.11
N GLU A 480 -1.79 -2.78 46.01
CA GLU A 480 -0.42 -2.42 45.63
C GLU A 480 -0.27 -0.90 45.45
N ARG A 481 -1.14 -0.29 44.62
CA ARG A 481 -1.13 1.16 44.37
C ARG A 481 -1.42 1.97 45.63
N TRP A 482 -2.32 1.49 46.47
CA TRP A 482 -2.65 2.15 47.73
C TRP A 482 -1.48 2.13 48.72
N ASN A 483 -0.80 0.99 48.83
CA ASN A 483 0.37 0.87 49.69
C ASN A 483 1.51 1.79 49.22
N SER A 484 1.76 1.88 47.91
CA SER A 484 2.71 2.87 47.35
C SER A 484 2.33 4.31 47.69
N TYR A 485 1.04 4.67 47.61
CA TYR A 485 0.56 5.99 48.04
C TYR A 485 0.80 6.24 49.54
N LEU A 486 0.52 5.25 50.40
CA LEU A 486 0.74 5.37 51.84
C LEU A 486 2.23 5.50 52.19
N GLU A 487 3.12 4.85 51.45
CA GLU A 487 4.57 5.01 51.59
C GLU A 487 5.00 6.41 51.18
N TRP A 488 4.61 6.86 49.98
CA TRP A 488 4.88 8.23 49.52
C TRP A 488 4.42 9.28 50.56
N LYS A 489 3.21 9.12 51.11
CA LYS A 489 2.62 10.03 52.10
C LYS A 489 3.39 10.13 53.42
N LYS A 490 4.16 9.11 53.81
CA LYS A 490 4.98 9.15 55.04
C LYS A 490 6.15 10.14 54.92
N ASP A 491 6.75 10.20 53.74
CA ASP A 491 8.02 10.92 53.52
C ASP A 491 7.81 12.26 52.80
N HIS A 492 6.65 12.50 52.19
CA HIS A 492 6.39 13.66 51.35
C HIS A 492 5.14 14.42 51.79
N THR A 493 5.34 15.50 52.57
CA THR A 493 4.23 16.41 52.94
C THR A 493 3.82 17.37 51.83
N ALA A 494 4.55 17.45 50.70
CA ALA A 494 4.21 18.35 49.56
C ALA A 494 4.92 18.08 48.20
N GLY A 495 5.65 16.97 47.99
CA GLY A 495 6.47 16.76 46.77
C GLY A 495 6.00 15.62 45.88
N ILE A 496 5.93 15.83 44.56
CA ILE A 496 5.65 14.77 43.56
C ILE A 496 6.75 13.70 43.65
N ASP A 497 6.40 12.42 43.59
CA ASP A 497 7.38 11.33 43.50
C ASP A 497 8.23 11.49 42.22
N PRO A 498 9.56 11.72 42.34
CA PRO A 498 10.43 11.83 41.18
C PRO A 498 10.63 10.48 40.49
N THR A 499 10.28 9.37 41.13
CA THR A 499 10.24 8.06 40.49
C THR A 499 8.87 7.91 39.84
N HIS A 500 8.80 8.09 38.52
CA HIS A 500 7.58 7.81 37.75
C HIS A 500 7.35 6.30 37.59
N MET A 501 7.56 5.54 38.67
CA MET A 501 7.23 4.14 38.71
C MET A 501 5.76 4.03 38.35
N TYR A 502 5.45 3.18 37.35
CA TYR A 502 4.13 2.93 36.80
C TYR A 502 3.64 3.97 35.76
N GLY A 503 4.09 3.81 34.51
CA GLY A 503 3.76 4.71 33.41
C GLY A 503 2.37 4.54 32.79
N THR A 504 2.02 5.57 32.01
CA THR A 504 0.85 5.71 31.13
C THR A 504 0.70 4.56 30.13
N VAL A 505 -0.53 4.21 29.74
CA VAL A 505 -0.78 3.22 28.69
C VAL A 505 -1.14 3.89 27.37
N GLY A 506 -0.90 3.22 26.26
CA GLY A 506 -1.27 3.76 24.95
C GLY A 506 -1.07 2.81 23.79
N ALA A 507 -1.61 3.21 22.65
CA ALA A 507 -1.63 2.44 21.42
C ALA A 507 -1.55 3.34 20.18
N VAL A 508 -0.89 2.85 19.13
CA VAL A 508 -0.85 3.46 17.80
C VAL A 508 -1.08 2.39 16.74
N ALA A 509 -1.83 2.71 15.68
CA ALA A 509 -2.15 1.74 14.63
C ALA A 509 -2.20 2.36 13.24
N VAL A 510 -1.98 1.52 12.22
CA VAL A 510 -2.32 1.77 10.81
C VAL A 510 -3.26 0.66 10.33
N ASP A 511 -4.36 1.04 9.69
CA ASP A 511 -5.34 0.09 9.13
C ASP A 511 -5.08 -0.25 7.65
N VAL A 512 -5.92 -1.12 7.09
CA VAL A 512 -5.82 -1.59 5.69
C VAL A 512 -5.95 -0.47 4.65
N ASP A 513 -6.65 0.61 5.02
CA ASP A 513 -6.82 1.81 4.20
C ASP A 513 -5.67 2.81 4.39
N GLY A 514 -4.72 2.52 5.28
CA GLY A 514 -3.57 3.36 5.59
C GLY A 514 -3.88 4.51 6.54
N ASN A 515 -5.02 4.48 7.26
CA ASN A 515 -5.33 5.51 8.25
C ASN A 515 -4.60 5.24 9.57
N LEU A 516 -4.03 6.29 10.13
CA LEU A 516 -3.30 6.27 11.39
C LEU A 516 -4.20 6.69 12.54
N ALA A 517 -4.00 6.11 13.73
CA ALA A 517 -4.66 6.55 14.96
C ALA A 517 -3.74 6.40 16.17
N ALA A 518 -3.98 7.22 17.19
CA ALA A 518 -3.29 7.15 18.47
C ALA A 518 -4.29 7.26 19.63
N ALA A 519 -4.02 6.55 20.72
CA ALA A 519 -4.78 6.59 21.97
C ALA A 519 -3.84 6.49 23.17
N THR A 520 -4.08 7.26 24.21
CA THR A 520 -3.27 7.28 25.44
C THR A 520 -4.17 7.45 26.65
N SER A 521 -3.92 6.74 27.76
CA SER A 521 -4.71 6.82 29.00
C SER A 521 -3.82 6.68 30.24
N THR A 522 -4.13 7.40 31.32
CA THR A 522 -3.29 7.45 32.52
C THR A 522 -4.07 7.75 33.80
N GLY A 523 -3.56 7.29 34.94
CA GLY A 523 -3.90 7.80 36.27
C GLY A 523 -3.07 9.03 36.69
N GLY A 524 -2.04 9.40 35.92
CA GLY A 524 -1.10 10.47 36.23
C GLY A 524 0.05 10.00 37.14
N LEU A 525 0.50 10.86 38.04
CA LEU A 525 1.61 10.58 38.97
C LEU A 525 1.10 10.39 40.40
N THR A 526 1.71 9.48 41.15
CA THR A 526 1.45 9.32 42.58
C THR A 526 1.73 10.65 43.30
N GLY A 527 0.78 11.08 44.13
CA GLY A 527 0.91 12.31 44.89
C GLY A 527 0.69 13.59 44.09
N LYS A 528 0.20 13.51 42.85
CA LYS A 528 -0.14 14.70 42.06
C LYS A 528 -1.11 15.60 42.83
N GLN A 529 -0.94 16.92 42.73
CA GLN A 529 -1.73 17.90 43.48
C GLN A 529 -2.68 18.69 42.58
N TRP A 530 -3.76 19.20 43.18
CA TRP A 530 -4.61 20.28 42.65
C TRP A 530 -5.24 20.03 41.27
N GLY A 531 -5.47 18.76 40.91
CA GLY A 531 -5.98 18.40 39.59
C GLY A 531 -4.94 18.53 38.48
N ARG A 532 -3.65 18.28 38.77
CA ARG A 532 -2.56 18.24 37.78
C ARG A 532 -2.94 17.36 36.59
N ILE A 533 -2.76 17.92 35.39
CA ILE A 533 -2.97 17.26 34.10
C ILE A 533 -1.60 17.02 33.45
N GLY A 534 -1.36 15.77 33.06
CA GLY A 534 -0.13 15.37 32.35
C GLY A 534 -0.21 15.55 30.84
N ASP A 535 0.71 14.93 30.11
CA ASP A 535 0.82 14.98 28.65
C ASP A 535 -0.28 14.19 27.93
N SER A 536 -0.78 13.10 28.55
CA SER A 536 -1.66 12.12 27.91
C SER A 536 -2.91 12.73 27.25
N PRO A 537 -3.69 13.63 27.91
CA PRO A 537 -4.87 14.24 27.30
C PRO A 537 -4.54 15.46 26.42
N ILE A 538 -3.27 15.87 26.34
CA ILE A 538 -2.84 17.04 25.57
C ILE A 538 -2.42 16.59 24.17
N ILE A 539 -3.27 16.90 23.19
CA ILE A 539 -3.01 16.60 21.78
C ILE A 539 -1.73 17.29 21.31
N GLY A 540 -0.78 16.50 20.81
CA GLY A 540 0.55 16.95 20.41
C GLY A 540 1.63 16.82 21.48
N ALA A 541 1.29 16.56 22.74
CA ALA A 541 2.25 16.23 23.78
C ALA A 541 2.35 14.71 23.98
N GLY A 542 1.30 14.10 24.53
CA GLY A 542 1.25 12.65 24.79
C GLY A 542 0.58 11.84 23.67
N THR A 543 -0.35 12.44 22.93
CA THR A 543 -1.14 11.76 21.89
C THR A 543 -1.17 12.57 20.61
N TYR A 544 -0.82 11.98 19.47
CA TYR A 544 -0.94 12.66 18.18
C TYR A 544 -1.07 11.67 17.02
N ALA A 545 -1.89 11.97 16.01
CA ALA A 545 -1.97 11.18 14.78
C ALA A 545 -2.24 12.06 13.57
N LYS A 546 -1.56 11.79 12.45
CA LYS A 546 -1.81 12.44 11.16
C LYS A 546 -1.41 11.55 9.99
N ASN A 547 -2.37 11.26 9.10
CA ASN A 547 -2.14 10.53 7.86
C ASN A 547 -1.04 11.19 7.01
N GLY A 548 -0.19 10.37 6.40
CA GLY A 548 0.99 10.82 5.65
C GLY A 548 2.16 11.29 6.52
N GLN A 549 2.03 11.24 7.85
CA GLN A 549 3.11 11.50 8.80
C GLN A 549 3.27 10.30 9.73
N CYS A 550 2.77 10.40 10.98
CA CYS A 550 2.83 9.32 11.96
C CYS A 550 1.68 9.41 12.97
N ALA A 551 1.53 8.34 13.75
CA ALA A 551 0.80 8.32 15.01
C ALA A 551 1.77 8.04 16.16
N VAL A 552 1.56 8.71 17.30
CA VAL A 552 2.47 8.70 18.46
C VAL A 552 1.67 8.65 19.75
N SER A 553 2.12 7.81 20.68
CA SER A 553 1.65 7.73 22.06
C SER A 553 2.86 7.74 22.99
N ALA A 554 2.83 8.56 24.04
CA ALA A 554 3.95 8.76 24.95
C ALA A 554 3.65 8.37 26.40
N THR A 555 4.72 8.17 27.17
CA THR A 555 4.67 7.86 28.60
C THR A 555 5.91 8.38 29.30
N GLY A 556 5.75 8.98 30.47
CA GLY A 556 6.87 9.48 31.29
C GLY A 556 6.49 10.68 32.13
N THR A 557 7.47 11.54 32.42
CA THR A 557 7.24 12.79 33.15
C THR A 557 6.49 13.82 32.30
N GLY A 558 5.16 13.80 32.37
CA GLY A 558 4.30 14.59 31.47
C GLY A 558 4.65 16.07 31.29
N GLU A 559 5.17 16.75 32.32
CA GLU A 559 5.59 18.16 32.24
C GLU A 559 6.63 18.41 31.13
N TYR A 560 7.59 17.51 30.94
CA TYR A 560 8.64 17.66 29.93
C TYR A 560 8.14 17.32 28.53
N PHE A 561 7.26 16.31 28.41
CA PHE A 561 6.62 15.95 27.14
C PHE A 561 5.70 17.08 26.63
N ILE A 562 5.00 17.78 27.53
CA ILE A 562 4.23 18.99 27.20
C ILE A 562 5.17 20.09 26.70
N ARG A 563 6.25 20.38 27.43
CA ARG A 563 7.21 21.45 27.10
C ARG A 563 7.90 21.22 25.76
N GLU A 564 8.19 19.97 25.41
CA GLU A 564 8.79 19.60 24.11
C GLU A 564 7.76 19.39 22.99
N SER A 565 6.46 19.37 23.30
CA SER A 565 5.41 18.95 22.36
C SER A 565 5.76 17.61 21.69
N ALA A 566 6.17 16.64 22.51
CA ALA A 566 6.90 15.46 22.08
C ALA A 566 6.21 14.69 20.95
N ALA A 567 4.93 14.31 21.12
CA ALA A 567 4.21 13.53 20.11
C ALA A 567 4.11 14.26 18.75
N ARG A 568 3.87 15.57 18.76
CA ARG A 568 3.83 16.37 17.53
C ARG A 568 5.21 16.52 16.91
N GLN A 569 6.24 16.70 17.75
CA GLN A 569 7.62 16.89 17.31
C GLN A 569 8.14 15.71 16.47
N VAL A 570 7.79 14.46 16.83
CA VAL A 570 8.12 13.27 16.02
C VAL A 570 7.56 13.39 14.60
N CYS A 571 6.27 13.70 14.47
CA CYS A 571 5.64 13.78 13.14
C CYS A 571 6.13 14.98 12.32
N ASP A 572 6.45 16.11 12.97
CA ASP A 572 7.04 17.26 12.29
C ASP A 572 8.48 16.98 11.83
N ARG A 573 9.28 16.21 12.60
CA ARG A 573 10.61 15.75 12.17
C ARG A 573 10.55 14.86 10.93
N VAL A 574 9.62 13.91 10.89
CA VAL A 574 9.38 13.08 9.70
C VAL A 574 8.95 13.96 8.51
N ALA A 575 7.92 14.78 8.69
CA ALA A 575 7.31 15.53 7.60
C ALA A 575 8.18 16.67 7.07
N TRP A 576 8.93 17.36 7.92
CA TRP A 576 9.66 18.59 7.55
C TRP A 576 11.16 18.35 7.36
N LYS A 577 11.73 17.35 8.02
CA LYS A 577 13.16 17.03 7.91
C LYS A 577 13.44 15.73 7.14
N GLY A 578 12.41 14.96 6.81
CA GLY A 578 12.59 13.66 6.14
C GLY A 578 13.35 12.65 6.98
N GLN A 579 13.35 12.80 8.31
CA GLN A 579 13.97 11.81 9.21
C GLN A 579 13.21 10.47 9.12
N SER A 580 13.93 9.37 9.34
CA SER A 580 13.28 8.09 9.58
C SER A 580 12.42 8.18 10.85
N LEU A 581 11.35 7.39 10.94
CA LEU A 581 10.48 7.42 12.10
C LEU A 581 11.22 7.03 13.39
N ALA A 582 12.15 6.07 13.29
CA ALA A 582 12.97 5.62 14.41
C ALA A 582 13.90 6.73 14.91
N ASP A 583 14.58 7.44 14.01
CA ASP A 583 15.45 8.56 14.37
C ASP A 583 14.65 9.73 14.94
N ALA A 584 13.49 10.04 14.35
CA ALA A 584 12.62 11.10 14.85
C ALA A 584 12.10 10.80 16.26
N ALA A 585 11.72 9.56 16.53
CA ALA A 585 11.31 9.08 17.85
C ALA A 585 12.46 9.17 18.86
N HIS A 586 13.65 8.68 18.49
CA HIS A 586 14.85 8.71 19.32
C HIS A 586 15.29 10.15 19.66
N ASP A 587 15.46 11.01 18.65
CA ASP A 587 15.87 12.40 18.85
C ASP A 587 14.89 13.17 19.75
N THR A 588 13.60 12.87 19.63
CA THR A 588 12.56 13.51 20.46
C THR A 588 12.68 13.06 21.92
N ILE A 589 12.86 11.75 22.20
CA ILE A 589 13.02 11.29 23.58
C ILE A 589 14.31 11.82 24.22
N MET A 590 15.38 11.97 23.44
CA MET A 590 16.62 12.59 23.90
C MET A 590 16.44 14.10 24.17
N SER A 591 15.58 14.79 23.41
CA SER A 591 15.25 16.21 23.65
C SER A 591 14.48 16.37 24.96
N VAL A 592 13.54 15.47 25.26
CA VAL A 592 12.88 15.38 26.58
C VAL A 592 13.91 15.16 27.70
N GLY A 593 14.84 14.22 27.49
CA GLY A 593 15.97 13.96 28.40
C GLY A 593 16.85 15.18 28.66
N ALA A 594 17.13 15.99 27.64
CA ALA A 594 17.95 17.20 27.78
C ALA A 594 17.28 18.27 28.66
N LEU A 595 15.96 18.25 28.81
CA LEU A 595 15.26 19.09 29.78
C LEU A 595 15.27 18.51 31.20
N GLY A 596 15.65 17.25 31.36
CA GLY A 596 15.63 16.50 32.61
C GLY A 596 14.43 15.56 32.79
N GLY A 597 13.67 15.28 31.72
CA GLY A 597 12.55 14.32 31.77
C GLY A 597 12.94 12.91 31.34
N ASP A 598 12.25 11.92 31.88
CA ASP A 598 12.42 10.50 31.58
C ASP A 598 11.12 9.86 31.07
N GLY A 599 11.26 8.79 30.30
CA GLY A 599 10.15 7.99 29.79
C GLY A 599 10.42 7.30 28.46
N GLY A 600 9.38 7.24 27.63
CA GLY A 600 9.42 6.68 26.29
C GLY A 600 8.22 7.05 25.44
N LEU A 601 8.27 6.64 24.19
CA LEU A 601 7.16 6.77 23.24
C LEU A 601 7.15 5.63 22.23
N ILE A 602 5.96 5.36 21.70
CA ILE A 602 5.75 4.49 20.54
C ILE A 602 5.27 5.35 19.38
N ALA A 603 5.71 5.02 18.17
CA ALA A 603 5.26 5.67 16.96
C ALA A 603 5.04 4.66 15.83
N ILE A 604 4.09 4.95 14.93
CA ILE A 604 3.90 4.17 13.70
C ILE A 604 3.63 5.09 12.50
N GLY A 605 4.25 4.74 11.37
CA GLY A 605 4.09 5.44 10.10
C GLY A 605 3.19 4.67 9.14
N PRO A 606 2.98 5.18 7.90
CA PRO A 606 2.14 4.53 6.91
C PRO A 606 2.73 3.20 6.38
N ASP A 607 4.02 2.96 6.61
CA ASP A 607 4.69 1.69 6.30
C ASP A 607 4.40 0.59 7.34
N GLY A 608 3.69 0.91 8.42
CA GLY A 608 3.30 -0.02 9.47
C GLY A 608 4.46 -0.55 10.31
N LYS A 609 5.66 0.05 10.22
CA LYS A 609 6.81 -0.31 11.06
C LYS A 609 6.78 0.50 12.35
N PRO A 610 6.64 -0.14 13.53
CA PRO A 610 6.62 0.58 14.79
C PRO A 610 8.03 1.02 15.21
N ALA A 611 8.14 2.23 15.75
CA ALA A 611 9.32 2.73 16.43
C ALA A 611 9.07 2.79 17.94
N PHE A 612 10.06 2.40 18.72
CA PHE A 612 10.05 2.45 20.18
C PHE A 612 11.26 3.24 20.65
N ALA A 613 11.05 4.35 21.36
CA ALA A 613 12.12 5.18 21.88
C ALA A 613 11.99 5.29 23.41
N ILE A 614 13.09 5.08 24.13
CA ILE A 614 13.13 4.97 25.59
C ILE A 614 14.40 5.67 26.08
N ASN A 615 14.29 6.58 27.05
CA ASN A 615 15.43 7.14 27.79
C ASN A 615 15.40 6.79 29.29
N ASP A 616 14.55 5.82 29.65
CA ASP A 616 14.33 5.26 30.98
C ASP A 616 14.83 3.80 31.06
N ILE A 617 14.77 3.17 32.23
CA ILE A 617 15.25 1.80 32.50
C ILE A 617 14.46 0.71 31.74
N GLY A 618 13.26 1.05 31.24
CA GLY A 618 12.47 0.19 30.37
C GLY A 618 11.08 0.76 30.08
N MET A 619 10.35 0.06 29.23
CA MET A 619 8.97 0.37 28.86
C MET A 619 8.25 -0.92 28.51
N TYR A 620 7.15 -1.22 29.23
CA TYR A 620 6.24 -2.32 28.85
C TYR A 620 5.71 -2.03 27.45
N ARG A 621 6.05 -2.85 26.45
CA ARG A 621 5.73 -2.56 25.05
C ARG A 621 5.44 -3.82 24.25
N GLY A 622 4.74 -3.66 23.14
CA GLY A 622 4.52 -4.75 22.21
C GLY A 622 4.02 -4.30 20.85
N SER A 623 4.06 -5.21 19.89
CA SER A 623 3.53 -4.98 18.55
C SER A 623 2.93 -6.25 17.95
N VAL A 624 2.03 -6.05 16.99
CA VAL A 624 1.40 -7.09 16.18
C VAL A 624 1.07 -6.51 14.80
N SER A 625 1.13 -7.33 13.76
CA SER A 625 0.76 -6.92 12.40
C SER A 625 0.10 -8.06 11.65
N SER A 626 -0.40 -7.77 10.45
CA SER A 626 -0.91 -8.80 9.54
C SER A 626 0.16 -9.80 9.07
N GLN A 627 1.45 -9.54 9.34
CA GLN A 627 2.57 -10.39 8.93
C GLN A 627 3.25 -11.07 10.12
N HIS A 628 3.12 -10.52 11.33
CA HIS A 628 3.83 -10.98 12.52
C HIS A 628 2.88 -11.15 13.71
N ALA A 629 2.98 -12.30 14.36
CA ALA A 629 2.25 -12.60 15.59
C ALA A 629 2.60 -11.60 16.73
N PRO A 630 1.76 -11.45 17.77
CA PRO A 630 2.04 -10.55 18.88
C PRO A 630 3.40 -10.80 19.54
N GLN A 631 4.17 -9.74 19.71
CA GLN A 631 5.46 -9.74 20.41
C GLN A 631 5.44 -8.71 21.53
N THR A 632 6.14 -9.02 22.64
CA THR A 632 6.21 -8.15 23.81
C THR A 632 7.65 -8.01 24.28
N ALA A 633 7.98 -6.83 24.81
CA ALA A 633 9.27 -6.53 25.41
C ALA A 633 9.08 -5.57 26.60
N ILE A 634 10.05 -5.57 27.52
CA ILE A 634 10.02 -4.71 28.71
C ILE A 634 11.27 -3.83 28.75
N TYR A 635 12.45 -4.44 28.67
CA TYR A 635 13.71 -3.71 28.82
C TYR A 635 14.28 -3.25 27.46
N PRO A 636 15.19 -2.25 27.43
CA PRO A 636 15.72 -1.69 26.18
C PRO A 636 16.56 -2.68 25.35
N ASP A 637 17.21 -3.65 26.01
CA ASP A 637 18.05 -4.67 25.38
C ASP A 637 17.24 -5.83 24.75
N GLU A 638 15.95 -5.93 25.05
CA GLU A 638 15.06 -6.91 24.44
C GLU A 638 14.70 -6.52 23.00
N LYS A 639 15.02 -7.41 22.07
CA LYS A 639 14.65 -7.26 20.66
C LYS A 639 13.24 -7.79 20.43
N MET A 640 12.40 -6.99 19.77
CA MET A 640 11.20 -7.47 19.09
C MET A 640 11.60 -7.82 17.65
N GLY A 641 11.17 -8.97 17.14
CA GLY A 641 11.59 -9.49 15.83
C GLY A 641 11.12 -8.58 14.69
N GLU A 642 11.99 -8.39 13.70
CA GLU A 642 11.70 -7.66 12.46
C GLU A 642 10.87 -8.48 11.47
#